data_AF-T5KFD2-F1
#
_entry.id   AF-T5KFD2-F1
#
_cell.length_a   1.000
_cell.length_b   1.000
_cell.length_c   1.000
_cell.angle_alpha   90.00
_cell.angle_beta   90.00
_cell.angle_gamma   90.00
#
_symmetry.space_group_name_H-M   'P 1'
#
loop_
_entity.id
_entity.type
_entity.pdbx_description
1 polymer ?
#
loop_
_entity_poly.entity_id
_entity_poly.type
_entity_poly.pdbx_seq_one_letter_code
_entity_poly.pdbx_strand_id
1 'polypeptide(L)'
;MNEAPGEDLVRYTGADALSTREAVVNARAELARRQLQLDAQHAEAKAEMERQRRELEAQFEKARAELAEQMKPLKEQLAKLAEIMWTVDLYLGRDETLRLIREGSPAPADTPIAVRQKVLVMAEESLILMGATSTGVTSEDIPEFIDWLIADDANLDRILPEKKGVVVLVPTKVKSRSGNIFEDAYRDAENQRSYWLLRNGERLYLLTVDPELKIFDRVLPRRREFVDVFDQRLFGFGSRRGEPVRPGSEEWFELEKIADAKRRHYMRILMVLEGLIDRTPVWHPLPASGASFMSLADQDAGKIVLIQDDEESIQLGEGGETFAQWQRRVNSLLRPGLRVVANFNTQAFRELYNDGDRWSRGGHQRIHPANAEYPPSQTPLLIEARRDNGLVIRYTRTEKIWKRNQPVPGEPGYVYRFETEAEPKQRASCVIYPDDSFVVPFDLVTVAEMERFLASREERSNHFLSMVPTLRAAIAAKYEEAAQEADFRGLIAQLLVTEGADAEDVDELVDGLVYWWKLAHTWSKPLNGDGAHEKNAADQIVAEYRARRKRDADDSEKRMIERGRAIPGAIAVGRDRQGRWWSYSPSPDAHDEGVFLDITRLYRNGRMGETKTSQTVARRTASALQLAWSDERWGSWKFDAHANHYLTAGERRELIEQAKALSSGTPVVVTELFDPKHPGRRSIHVYAWVAEKPPTEEEPISSHDVYSWRQSNKYIERTGWSVVKDSDGVRLGNRSRSSQASDQFSHYSGGTKWGSTPWWPDTATPDGDARPRLIWADEAMLDAVASFRIRCAAIADEEREQRRAAEAAAYAYSQPIEARIEEQIIAQAKARFIEDFGADALDLWPAHLKTLKLRNPIHSRTLWGVVAIALAHGHPVVGQTLDQLADFAWQHENKAPGEWHPPRSRVDFGDFGSIIVTEPASDEDEQP
;
A
#
# COMPACT_ATOMS: atom_id res chain seq x y z
N MET A 1 61.28 66.91 -5.45
CA MET A 1 62.55 67.66 -5.56
C MET A 1 63.65 66.74 -5.06
N ASN A 2 64.75 66.71 -5.82
CA ASN A 2 66.00 65.96 -5.62
C ASN A 2 65.91 64.47 -6.04
N GLU A 3 66.24 64.16 -7.29
CA GLU A 3 67.59 64.03 -7.89
C GLU A 3 68.17 62.63 -7.69
N ALA A 4 68.33 61.92 -8.81
CA ALA A 4 69.26 60.81 -8.94
C ALA A 4 70.71 61.33 -8.81
N PRO A 5 71.64 60.44 -8.43
CA PRO A 5 72.70 60.07 -9.37
C PRO A 5 72.79 58.53 -9.43
N GLY A 6 73.13 57.89 -10.55
CA GLY A 6 74.24 58.20 -11.43
C GLY A 6 75.14 56.96 -11.41
N GLU A 7 75.26 56.32 -12.56
CA GLU A 7 76.10 55.15 -12.83
C GLU A 7 77.53 55.34 -12.32
N ASP A 8 78.15 54.25 -11.85
CA ASP A 8 79.60 54.11 -12.04
C ASP A 8 79.97 52.67 -12.42
N LEU A 9 80.50 52.58 -13.64
CA LEU A 9 81.02 51.41 -14.31
C LEU A 9 82.28 50.89 -13.58
N VAL A 10 82.21 49.69 -12.99
CA VAL A 10 83.44 48.97 -12.62
C VAL A 10 83.97 48.22 -13.85
N ARG A 11 85.07 48.76 -14.38
CA ARG A 11 85.94 48.13 -15.37
C ARG A 11 86.55 46.85 -14.82
N TYR A 12 86.51 45.80 -15.65
CA TYR A 12 87.22 44.54 -15.48
C TYR A 12 88.74 44.78 -15.42
N THR A 13 89.35 44.47 -14.27
CA THR A 13 90.78 44.17 -14.19
C THR A 13 90.89 42.79 -13.57
N GLY A 14 91.63 41.92 -14.26
CA GLY A 14 91.70 40.50 -13.94
C GLY A 14 92.18 40.25 -12.51
N ALA A 15 91.33 39.55 -11.75
CA ALA A 15 91.71 38.85 -10.54
C ALA A 15 90.78 37.63 -10.40
N ASP A 16 91.36 36.55 -9.89
CA ASP A 16 90.87 35.18 -9.86
C ASP A 16 89.40 35.03 -9.40
N ALA A 17 88.66 34.11 -10.01
CA ALA A 17 87.20 33.87 -9.85
C ALA A 17 86.76 33.52 -8.41
N LEU A 18 87.72 33.38 -7.49
CA LEU A 18 87.50 33.08 -6.07
C LEU A 18 87.32 34.35 -5.20
N SER A 19 87.94 35.48 -5.53
CA SER A 19 87.90 36.68 -4.67
C SER A 19 86.61 37.52 -4.80
N THR A 20 86.00 37.54 -5.99
CA THR A 20 84.72 38.24 -6.24
C THR A 20 83.53 37.53 -5.56
N ARG A 21 83.67 36.25 -5.23
CA ARG A 21 82.63 35.46 -4.56
C ARG A 21 82.55 35.74 -3.05
N GLU A 22 83.66 36.06 -2.39
CA GLU A 22 83.68 36.33 -0.94
C GLU A 22 83.16 37.74 -0.59
N ALA A 23 83.44 38.76 -1.42
CA ALA A 23 82.97 40.13 -1.17
C ALA A 23 81.45 40.29 -1.29
N VAL A 24 80.82 39.56 -2.22
CA VAL A 24 79.35 39.55 -2.41
C VAL A 24 78.64 38.79 -1.28
N VAL A 25 79.30 37.84 -0.64
CA VAL A 25 78.75 37.07 0.49
C VAL A 25 78.71 37.93 1.77
N ASN A 26 79.75 38.72 2.04
CA ASN A 26 79.79 39.56 3.23
C ASN A 26 78.83 40.76 3.17
N ALA A 27 78.65 41.39 2.01
CA ALA A 27 77.69 42.49 1.85
C ALA A 27 76.21 42.03 1.99
N ARG A 28 75.92 40.78 1.62
CA ARG A 28 74.59 40.17 1.87
C ARG A 28 74.34 39.88 3.35
N ALA A 29 75.39 39.61 4.13
CA ALA A 29 75.24 39.28 5.55
C ALA A 29 74.85 40.49 6.42
N GLU A 30 75.32 41.70 6.11
CA GLU A 30 74.96 42.91 6.87
C GLU A 30 73.56 43.44 6.55
N LEU A 31 73.15 43.40 5.28
CA LEU A 31 71.78 43.74 4.87
C LEU A 31 70.76 42.80 5.52
N ALA A 32 71.09 41.51 5.62
CA ALA A 32 70.26 40.53 6.33
C ALA A 32 70.09 40.85 7.82
N ARG A 33 71.11 41.39 8.50
CA ARG A 33 71.03 41.74 9.94
C ARG A 33 70.14 42.94 10.24
N ARG A 34 70.12 43.95 9.36
CA ARG A 34 69.22 45.11 9.52
C ARG A 34 67.76 44.76 9.20
N GLN A 35 67.55 43.88 8.23
CA GLN A 35 66.22 43.34 7.93
C GLN A 35 65.65 42.59 9.15
N LEU A 36 66.47 41.73 9.76
CA LEU A 36 66.13 40.98 10.99
C LEU A 36 65.66 41.86 12.17
N GLN A 37 66.21 43.08 12.34
CA GLN A 37 65.80 43.96 13.44
C GLN A 37 64.46 44.67 13.19
N LEU A 38 64.20 45.09 11.95
CA LEU A 38 62.90 45.71 11.60
C LEU A 38 61.80 44.65 11.54
N ASP A 39 62.13 43.45 11.08
CA ASP A 39 61.24 42.28 11.11
C ASP A 39 60.90 41.89 12.56
N ALA A 40 61.84 42.03 13.51
CA ALA A 40 61.58 41.77 14.92
C ALA A 40 60.59 42.77 15.56
N GLN A 41 60.69 44.06 15.26
CA GLN A 41 59.77 45.08 15.79
C GLN A 41 58.38 44.99 15.16
N HIS A 42 58.31 44.68 13.86
CA HIS A 42 57.04 44.40 13.20
C HIS A 42 56.40 43.09 13.68
N ALA A 43 57.19 42.08 14.02
CA ALA A 43 56.71 40.83 14.60
C ALA A 43 56.12 41.04 16.00
N GLU A 44 56.73 41.86 16.87
CA GLU A 44 56.18 42.14 18.21
C GLU A 44 54.83 42.87 18.15
N ALA A 45 54.72 43.93 17.35
CA ALA A 45 53.47 44.68 17.21
C ALA A 45 52.36 43.83 16.56
N LYS A 46 52.71 42.95 15.63
CA LYS A 46 51.77 42.02 15.00
C LYS A 46 51.32 40.92 15.96
N ALA A 47 52.24 40.39 16.78
CA ALA A 47 51.95 39.39 17.80
C ALA A 47 51.07 39.93 18.96
N GLU A 48 51.12 41.23 19.26
CA GLU A 48 50.22 41.85 20.23
C GLU A 48 48.81 42.06 19.65
N MET A 49 48.71 42.49 18.39
CA MET A 49 47.44 42.63 17.67
C MET A 49 46.77 41.27 17.40
N GLU A 50 47.53 40.23 17.07
CA GLU A 50 47.02 38.86 16.90
C GLU A 50 46.57 38.27 18.23
N ARG A 51 47.27 38.52 19.35
CA ARG A 51 46.79 38.14 20.69
C ARG A 51 45.45 38.76 21.04
N GLN A 52 45.29 40.08 20.82
CA GLN A 52 44.01 40.76 21.02
C GLN A 52 42.91 40.19 20.10
N ARG A 53 43.25 39.82 18.86
CA ARG A 53 42.31 39.20 17.92
C ARG A 53 41.84 37.81 18.35
N ARG A 54 42.71 36.94 18.88
CA ARG A 54 42.29 35.60 19.35
C ARG A 54 41.40 35.67 20.57
N GLU A 55 41.73 36.55 21.50
CA GLU A 55 40.91 36.75 22.69
C GLU A 55 39.52 37.26 22.28
N LEU A 56 39.46 38.19 21.32
CA LEU A 56 38.20 38.65 20.74
C LEU A 56 37.45 37.53 19.99
N GLU A 57 38.09 36.74 19.13
CA GLU A 57 37.43 35.65 18.38
C GLU A 57 36.93 34.52 19.29
N ALA A 58 37.70 34.13 20.32
CA ALA A 58 37.27 33.15 21.31
C ALA A 58 36.12 33.67 22.19
N GLN A 59 36.14 34.97 22.53
CA GLN A 59 35.02 35.65 23.18
C GLN A 59 33.80 35.70 22.26
N PHE A 60 33.96 35.96 20.96
CA PHE A 60 32.86 35.99 19.98
C PHE A 60 32.22 34.62 19.74
N GLU A 61 33.00 33.54 19.68
CA GLU A 61 32.46 32.18 19.46
C GLU A 61 31.75 31.65 20.72
N LYS A 62 32.28 31.92 21.91
CA LYS A 62 31.55 31.66 23.17
C LYS A 62 30.28 32.50 23.25
N ALA A 63 30.38 33.80 22.96
CA ALA A 63 29.22 34.68 22.90
C ALA A 63 28.19 34.22 21.85
N ARG A 64 28.61 33.65 20.70
CA ARG A 64 27.68 33.12 19.68
C ARG A 64 27.01 31.82 20.08
N ALA A 65 27.73 30.89 20.72
CA ALA A 65 27.14 29.65 21.23
C ALA A 65 26.18 29.96 22.39
N GLU A 66 26.57 30.84 23.29
CA GLU A 66 25.70 31.37 24.36
C GLU A 66 24.51 32.13 23.76
N LEU A 67 24.72 32.99 22.75
CA LEU A 67 23.63 33.68 22.06
C LEU A 67 22.72 32.70 21.32
N ALA A 68 23.24 31.65 20.70
CA ALA A 68 22.43 30.65 20.01
C ALA A 68 21.56 29.84 20.99
N GLU A 69 22.12 29.46 22.14
CA GLU A 69 21.39 28.81 23.22
C GLU A 69 20.37 29.75 23.87
N GLN A 70 20.72 31.03 24.06
CA GLN A 70 19.79 32.08 24.50
C GLN A 70 18.74 32.43 23.44
N MET A 71 19.04 32.25 22.15
CA MET A 71 18.13 32.50 21.03
C MET A 71 17.23 31.31 20.72
N LYS A 72 17.55 30.09 21.17
CA LYS A 72 16.67 28.93 21.01
C LYS A 72 15.28 29.17 21.66
N PRO A 73 15.16 29.58 22.94
CA PRO A 73 13.86 29.93 23.50
C PRO A 73 13.26 31.16 22.80
N LEU A 74 14.07 32.11 22.31
CA LEU A 74 13.56 33.26 21.54
C LEU A 74 12.97 32.83 20.18
N LYS A 75 13.59 31.89 19.47
CA LYS A 75 13.10 31.34 18.20
C LYS A 75 11.81 30.54 18.42
N GLU A 76 11.75 29.76 19.49
CA GLU A 76 10.51 29.07 19.91
C GLU A 76 9.41 30.07 20.29
N GLN A 77 9.75 31.17 20.98
CA GLN A 77 8.83 32.26 21.27
C GLN A 77 8.38 32.97 19.99
N LEU A 78 9.28 33.23 19.04
CA LEU A 78 8.94 33.83 17.74
C LEU A 78 8.04 32.91 16.91
N ALA A 79 8.29 31.60 16.90
CA ALA A 79 7.43 30.62 16.25
C ALA A 79 6.03 30.60 16.89
N LYS A 80 5.95 30.63 18.23
CA LYS A 80 4.68 30.76 18.96
C LYS A 80 3.97 32.08 18.64
N LEU A 81 4.70 33.20 18.56
CA LEU A 81 4.14 34.51 18.20
C LEU A 81 3.63 34.53 16.75
N ALA A 82 4.38 33.94 15.81
CA ALA A 82 3.94 33.80 14.42
C ALA A 82 2.69 32.92 14.32
N GLU A 83 2.62 31.83 15.07
CA GLU A 83 1.45 30.97 15.15
C GLU A 83 0.22 31.68 15.76
N ILE A 84 0.43 32.48 16.81
CA ILE A 84 -0.63 33.32 17.40
C ILE A 84 -1.09 34.38 16.39
N MET A 85 -0.14 35.07 15.73
CA MET A 85 -0.46 36.07 14.71
C MET A 85 -1.28 35.47 13.58
N TRP A 86 -0.88 34.30 13.07
CA TRP A 86 -1.65 33.58 12.06
C TRP A 86 -3.06 33.21 12.56
N THR A 87 -3.18 32.74 13.81
CA THR A 87 -4.50 32.43 14.41
C THR A 87 -5.37 33.69 14.52
N VAL A 88 -4.78 34.85 14.84
CA VAL A 88 -5.46 36.15 14.86
C VAL A 88 -5.86 36.57 13.45
N ASP A 89 -5.01 36.40 12.44
CA ASP A 89 -5.31 36.72 11.04
C ASP A 89 -6.49 35.89 10.52
N LEU A 90 -6.59 34.60 10.91
CA LEU A 90 -7.75 33.74 10.66
C LEU A 90 -9.02 34.26 11.34
N TYR A 91 -8.93 34.72 12.59
CA TYR A 91 -10.04 35.33 13.33
C TYR A 91 -10.42 36.73 12.83
N LEU A 92 -9.52 37.45 12.15
CA LEU A 92 -9.83 38.74 11.55
C LEU A 92 -10.29 38.61 10.08
N GLY A 93 -10.05 37.47 9.45
CA GLY A 93 -10.42 37.22 8.05
C GLY A 93 -9.52 37.96 7.06
N ARG A 94 -8.24 38.14 7.37
CA ARG A 94 -7.33 38.95 6.54
C ARG A 94 -7.14 38.37 5.13
N ASP A 95 -6.98 37.06 5.04
CA ASP A 95 -6.73 36.31 3.81
C ASP A 95 -7.93 35.42 3.45
N GLU A 96 -9.14 36.01 3.51
CA GLU A 96 -10.38 35.31 3.20
C GLU A 96 -11.14 35.97 2.05
N THR A 97 -11.87 35.16 1.27
CA THR A 97 -12.79 35.65 0.25
C THR A 97 -14.18 35.06 0.50
N LEU A 98 -15.11 35.92 0.90
CA LEU A 98 -16.52 35.60 1.12
C LEU A 98 -17.37 36.11 -0.05
N ARG A 99 -18.07 35.21 -0.74
CA ARG A 99 -18.93 35.52 -1.89
C ARG A 99 -20.37 35.09 -1.60
N LEU A 100 -21.34 35.98 -1.80
CA LEU A 100 -22.76 35.62 -1.86
C LEU A 100 -23.04 34.95 -3.21
N ILE A 101 -23.53 33.71 -3.19
CA ILE A 101 -23.82 32.92 -4.40
C ILE A 101 -25.33 32.75 -4.65
N ARG A 102 -26.18 32.91 -3.62
CA ARG A 102 -27.64 32.94 -3.76
C ARG A 102 -28.24 33.96 -2.80
N GLU A 103 -29.06 34.88 -3.32
CA GLU A 103 -29.87 35.80 -2.52
C GLU A 103 -31.18 35.13 -2.05
N GLY A 104 -31.76 35.66 -0.98
CA GLY A 104 -33.03 35.17 -0.47
C GLY A 104 -33.32 35.62 0.97
N SER A 105 -34.37 35.06 1.56
CA SER A 105 -34.74 35.34 2.95
C SER A 105 -33.83 34.60 3.94
N PRO A 106 -33.33 35.29 5.00
CA PRO A 106 -32.54 34.65 6.04
C PRO A 106 -33.42 33.75 6.92
N ALA A 107 -32.80 32.76 7.58
CA ALA A 107 -33.50 31.94 8.55
C ALA A 107 -33.87 32.77 9.81
N PRO A 108 -34.93 32.38 10.55
CA PRO A 108 -35.29 33.03 11.81
C PRO A 108 -34.12 33.10 12.82
N ALA A 109 -34.17 34.08 13.73
CA ALA A 109 -33.13 34.33 14.73
C ALA A 109 -32.83 33.10 15.59
N ASP A 110 -33.88 32.41 16.04
CA ASP A 110 -33.79 31.25 16.93
C ASP A 110 -33.41 29.95 16.20
N THR A 111 -33.20 29.98 14.88
CA THR A 111 -32.71 28.80 14.14
C THR A 111 -31.25 28.55 14.50
N PRO A 112 -30.91 27.34 14.96
CA PRO A 112 -29.55 27.02 15.38
C PRO A 112 -28.58 26.93 14.21
N ILE A 113 -27.31 27.25 14.44
CA ILE A 113 -26.25 27.13 13.44
C ILE A 113 -25.65 25.73 13.52
N ALA A 114 -25.83 24.94 12.46
CA ALA A 114 -25.28 23.60 12.38
C ALA A 114 -23.87 23.60 11.74
N VAL A 115 -22.94 22.85 12.32
CA VAL A 115 -21.60 22.60 11.76
C VAL A 115 -21.49 21.12 11.43
N ARG A 116 -21.28 20.79 10.15
CA ARG A 116 -21.01 19.41 9.74
C ARG A 116 -19.54 19.06 9.95
N GLN A 117 -19.29 17.89 10.53
CA GLN A 117 -17.96 17.42 10.84
C GLN A 117 -17.19 17.02 9.58
N LYS A 118 -17.84 16.32 8.64
CA LYS A 118 -17.17 15.74 7.47
C LYS A 118 -16.87 16.79 6.41
N VAL A 119 -15.67 16.72 5.84
CA VAL A 119 -15.35 17.43 4.59
C VAL A 119 -15.92 16.63 3.42
N LEU A 120 -16.79 17.27 2.65
CA LEU A 120 -17.41 16.66 1.48
C LEU A 120 -16.58 16.94 0.21
N VAL A 121 -16.72 16.08 -0.79
CA VAL A 121 -16.01 16.24 -2.07
C VAL A 121 -17.02 16.66 -3.13
N MET A 122 -16.80 17.78 -3.79
CA MET A 122 -17.74 18.35 -4.77
C MET A 122 -18.01 17.38 -5.92
N ALA A 123 -16.96 16.74 -6.45
CA ALA A 123 -17.09 15.73 -7.49
C ALA A 123 -17.95 14.52 -7.05
N GLU A 124 -17.81 14.05 -5.82
CA GLU A 124 -18.57 12.92 -5.25
C GLU A 124 -20.02 13.28 -4.95
N GLU A 125 -20.30 14.51 -4.54
CA GLU A 125 -21.66 14.94 -4.21
C GLU A 125 -22.47 15.36 -5.43
N SER A 126 -21.86 16.07 -6.39
CA SER A 126 -22.58 16.55 -7.57
C SER A 126 -22.72 15.49 -8.67
N LEU A 127 -21.73 14.60 -8.79
CA LEU A 127 -21.59 13.64 -9.89
C LEU A 127 -21.63 14.27 -11.30
N ILE A 128 -21.52 15.59 -11.42
CA ILE A 128 -21.46 16.29 -12.70
C ILE A 128 -20.07 16.10 -13.33
N LEU A 129 -19.97 16.37 -14.64
CA LEU A 129 -18.73 16.31 -15.42
C LEU A 129 -17.99 14.95 -15.48
N MET A 130 -18.50 13.91 -14.80
CA MET A 130 -17.98 12.53 -14.84
C MET A 130 -17.98 11.88 -16.23
N GLY A 131 -18.72 12.43 -17.19
CA GLY A 131 -18.72 11.98 -18.60
C GLY A 131 -17.72 12.74 -19.49
N ALA A 132 -17.27 13.92 -19.08
CA ALA A 132 -16.35 14.77 -19.83
C ALA A 132 -14.89 14.57 -19.36
N THR A 133 -14.69 14.35 -18.06
CA THR A 133 -13.38 14.13 -17.44
C THR A 133 -13.43 12.89 -16.53
N SER A 134 -12.30 12.19 -16.41
CA SER A 134 -12.19 11.02 -15.51
C SER A 134 -12.03 11.40 -14.03
N THR A 135 -12.13 12.68 -13.69
CA THR A 135 -11.87 13.23 -12.34
C THR A 135 -13.10 13.91 -11.73
N GLY A 136 -14.14 14.18 -12.52
CA GLY A 136 -15.31 14.97 -12.11
C GLY A 136 -14.98 16.47 -12.03
N VAL A 137 -15.58 17.15 -11.06
CA VAL A 137 -15.36 18.58 -10.76
C VAL A 137 -13.93 18.81 -10.24
N THR A 138 -13.20 19.72 -10.86
CA THR A 138 -11.88 20.19 -10.42
C THR A 138 -11.94 21.64 -9.91
N SER A 139 -10.82 22.19 -9.45
CA SER A 139 -10.73 23.59 -9.03
C SER A 139 -11.09 24.60 -10.13
N GLU A 140 -10.97 24.21 -11.40
CA GLU A 140 -11.36 25.03 -12.54
C GLU A 140 -12.88 25.04 -12.76
N ASP A 141 -13.58 23.99 -12.33
CA ASP A 141 -15.01 23.74 -12.57
C ASP A 141 -15.92 24.19 -11.40
N ILE A 142 -15.41 25.03 -10.50
CA ILE A 142 -16.18 25.56 -9.36
C ILE A 142 -17.42 26.35 -9.80
N PRO A 143 -17.38 27.19 -10.86
CA PRO A 143 -18.58 27.84 -11.36
C PRO A 143 -19.71 26.86 -11.73
N GLU A 144 -19.38 25.76 -12.40
CA GLU A 144 -20.31 24.71 -12.81
C GLU A 144 -20.93 24.01 -11.61
N PHE A 145 -20.13 23.78 -10.55
CA PHE A 145 -20.64 23.26 -9.28
C PHE A 145 -21.61 24.23 -8.61
N ILE A 146 -21.30 25.54 -8.61
CA ILE A 146 -22.19 26.57 -8.05
C ILE A 146 -23.52 26.61 -8.82
N ASP A 147 -23.47 26.60 -10.15
CA ASP A 147 -24.65 26.62 -11.01
C ASP A 147 -25.53 25.39 -10.77
N TRP A 148 -24.93 24.20 -10.64
CA TRP A 148 -25.64 22.99 -10.28
C TRP A 148 -26.26 23.06 -8.87
N LEU A 149 -25.53 23.61 -7.89
CA LEU A 149 -25.99 23.74 -6.51
C LEU A 149 -27.21 24.65 -6.38
N ILE A 150 -27.27 25.74 -7.15
CA ILE A 150 -28.37 26.71 -7.09
C ILE A 150 -29.57 26.36 -8.00
N ALA A 151 -29.39 25.42 -8.93
CA ALA A 151 -30.43 25.05 -9.89
C ALA A 151 -31.63 24.31 -9.26
N ASP A 152 -31.39 23.52 -8.20
CA ASP A 152 -32.43 22.74 -7.51
C ASP A 152 -32.15 22.71 -5.99
N ASP A 153 -33.17 22.99 -5.18
CA ASP A 153 -33.09 22.94 -3.72
C ASP A 153 -32.74 21.51 -3.22
N ALA A 154 -33.07 20.46 -3.98
CA ALA A 154 -32.67 19.09 -3.65
C ALA A 154 -31.15 18.88 -3.68
N ASN A 155 -30.42 19.61 -4.54
CA ASN A 155 -28.95 19.55 -4.61
C ASN A 155 -28.33 20.19 -3.37
N LEU A 156 -28.89 21.31 -2.93
CA LEU A 156 -28.47 21.97 -1.69
C LEU A 156 -28.78 21.11 -0.47
N ASP A 157 -30.01 20.57 -0.38
CA ASP A 157 -30.44 19.78 0.77
C ASP A 157 -29.68 18.45 0.88
N ARG A 158 -29.09 17.94 -0.21
CA ARG A 158 -28.15 16.81 -0.18
C ARG A 158 -26.83 17.15 0.52
N ILE A 159 -26.34 18.38 0.38
CA ILE A 159 -25.03 18.82 0.89
C ILE A 159 -25.13 19.44 2.27
N LEU A 160 -26.08 20.36 2.44
CA LEU A 160 -26.31 21.13 3.67
C LEU A 160 -27.82 21.31 3.88
N PRO A 161 -28.55 20.28 4.36
CA PRO A 161 -30.01 20.34 4.56
C PRO A 161 -30.45 21.30 5.67
N GLU A 162 -29.56 21.60 6.61
CA GLU A 162 -29.87 22.48 7.74
C GLU A 162 -30.12 23.92 7.26
N LYS A 163 -31.23 24.53 7.69
CA LYS A 163 -31.60 25.88 7.24
C LYS A 163 -30.63 26.97 7.69
N LYS A 164 -29.79 26.73 8.70
CA LYS A 164 -28.69 27.61 9.09
C LYS A 164 -27.49 26.74 9.45
N GLY A 165 -26.38 26.86 8.72
CA GLY A 165 -25.23 26.00 8.97
C GLY A 165 -24.05 26.17 8.02
N VAL A 166 -23.06 25.30 8.17
CA VAL A 166 -21.81 25.28 7.41
C VAL A 166 -21.34 23.86 7.12
N VAL A 167 -20.80 23.68 5.91
CA VAL A 167 -20.07 22.47 5.51
C VAL A 167 -18.85 22.86 4.70
N VAL A 168 -17.75 22.11 4.87
CA VAL A 168 -16.53 22.30 4.11
C VAL A 168 -16.49 21.30 2.95
N LEU A 169 -16.09 21.79 1.78
CA LEU A 169 -16.04 21.09 0.52
C LEU A 169 -14.62 21.20 -0.07
N VAL A 170 -14.16 20.13 -0.69
CA VAL A 170 -12.98 20.16 -1.57
C VAL A 170 -13.39 19.76 -3.00
N PRO A 171 -12.78 20.32 -4.05
CA PRO A 171 -13.14 20.00 -5.44
C PRO A 171 -13.12 18.49 -5.73
N THR A 172 -11.95 17.85 -5.57
CA THR A 172 -11.76 16.41 -5.82
C THR A 172 -10.57 15.86 -5.04
N LYS A 173 -10.65 14.58 -4.63
CA LYS A 173 -9.52 13.83 -4.07
C LYS A 173 -8.77 13.03 -5.13
N VAL A 174 -9.23 13.05 -6.38
CA VAL A 174 -8.60 12.33 -7.49
C VAL A 174 -7.35 13.06 -7.94
N LYS A 175 -6.20 12.37 -7.93
CA LYS A 175 -4.92 12.94 -8.35
C LYS A 175 -4.87 13.21 -9.85
N SER A 176 -4.32 14.35 -10.21
CA SER A 176 -4.01 14.78 -11.57
C SER A 176 -2.88 13.94 -12.14
N ARG A 177 -2.97 13.63 -13.44
CA ARG A 177 -1.96 12.85 -14.18
C ARG A 177 -1.81 13.37 -15.61
N SER A 178 -1.34 14.60 -15.76
CA SER A 178 -0.95 15.15 -17.06
C SER A 178 0.36 14.54 -17.58
N GLY A 179 1.11 13.87 -16.69
CA GLY A 179 2.44 13.30 -16.98
C GLY A 179 3.58 14.24 -16.59
N ASN A 180 3.26 15.46 -16.12
CA ASN A 180 4.22 16.40 -15.58
C ASN A 180 4.04 16.53 -14.07
N ILE A 181 5.01 16.03 -13.31
CA ILE A 181 4.97 15.96 -11.84
C ILE A 181 4.75 17.34 -11.20
N PHE A 182 5.30 18.42 -11.76
CA PHE A 182 5.15 19.77 -11.20
C PHE A 182 3.76 20.34 -11.44
N GLU A 183 3.21 20.12 -12.63
CA GLU A 183 1.85 20.54 -12.97
C GLU A 183 0.82 19.74 -12.17
N ASP A 184 1.02 18.43 -12.06
CA ASP A 184 0.16 17.54 -11.29
C ASP A 184 0.17 17.93 -9.79
N ALA A 185 1.35 18.24 -9.23
CA ALA A 185 1.45 18.70 -7.83
C ALA A 185 0.75 20.04 -7.59
N TYR A 186 0.83 20.97 -8.54
CA TYR A 186 0.13 22.25 -8.46
C TYR A 186 -1.38 22.07 -8.55
N ARG A 187 -1.87 21.33 -9.55
CA ARG A 187 -3.30 21.03 -9.73
C ARG A 187 -3.87 20.28 -8.52
N ASP A 188 -3.13 19.32 -7.97
CA ASP A 188 -3.56 18.58 -6.80
C ASP A 188 -3.62 19.46 -5.54
N ALA A 189 -2.72 20.45 -5.40
CA ALA A 189 -2.80 21.42 -4.32
C ALA A 189 -4.04 22.33 -4.46
N GLU A 190 -4.37 22.77 -5.67
CA GLU A 190 -5.58 23.56 -5.95
C GLU A 190 -6.86 22.74 -5.72
N ASN A 191 -6.88 21.49 -6.16
CA ASN A 191 -8.00 20.55 -5.97
C ASN A 191 -8.25 20.18 -4.50
N GLN A 192 -7.29 20.44 -3.61
CA GLN A 192 -7.40 20.22 -2.17
C GLN A 192 -7.68 21.51 -1.37
N ARG A 193 -7.92 22.64 -2.04
CA ARG A 193 -8.33 23.87 -1.34
C ARG A 193 -9.71 23.71 -0.69
N SER A 194 -9.83 24.25 0.52
CA SER A 194 -11.06 24.19 1.33
C SER A 194 -12.04 25.29 0.93
N TYR A 195 -13.24 24.90 0.50
CA TYR A 195 -14.36 25.79 0.23
C TYR A 195 -15.44 25.60 1.28
N TRP A 196 -15.85 26.68 1.94
CA TRP A 196 -16.83 26.64 3.02
C TRP A 196 -18.18 27.13 2.49
N LEU A 197 -19.14 26.23 2.41
CA LEU A 197 -20.51 26.56 2.04
C LEU A 197 -21.30 26.92 3.30
N LEU A 198 -21.79 28.15 3.34
CA LEU A 198 -22.53 28.73 4.47
C LEU A 198 -23.98 28.95 4.04
N ARG A 199 -24.94 28.39 4.79
CA ARG A 199 -26.38 28.56 4.55
C ARG A 199 -27.02 29.37 5.67
N ASN A 200 -27.88 30.32 5.29
CA ASN A 200 -28.77 31.05 6.19
C ASN A 200 -30.12 31.28 5.51
N GLY A 201 -31.05 30.36 5.75
CA GLY A 201 -32.35 30.27 5.08
C GLY A 201 -32.15 29.90 3.61
N GLU A 202 -32.51 30.83 2.75
CA GLU A 202 -32.33 30.75 1.29
C GLU A 202 -30.98 31.37 0.85
N ARG A 203 -30.31 32.13 1.73
CA ARG A 203 -29.03 32.75 1.41
C ARG A 203 -27.91 31.73 1.46
N LEU A 204 -27.08 31.73 0.43
CA LEU A 204 -25.89 30.89 0.36
C LEU A 204 -24.66 31.76 0.12
N TYR A 205 -23.62 31.47 0.90
CA TYR A 205 -22.32 32.09 0.77
C TYR A 205 -21.26 31.02 0.56
N LEU A 206 -20.25 31.35 -0.23
CA LEU A 206 -19.06 30.53 -0.44
C LEU A 206 -17.87 31.30 0.11
N LEU A 207 -17.18 30.70 1.06
CA LEU A 207 -15.98 31.25 1.69
C LEU A 207 -14.77 30.42 1.30
N THR A 208 -13.67 31.09 1.01
CA THR A 208 -12.33 30.51 0.92
C THR A 208 -11.43 31.22 1.92
N VAL A 209 -10.53 30.47 2.55
CA VAL A 209 -9.60 30.95 3.56
C VAL A 209 -8.17 30.76 3.07
N ASP A 210 -7.21 31.21 3.89
CA ASP A 210 -5.78 31.02 3.67
C ASP A 210 -5.46 29.57 3.22
N PRO A 211 -4.81 29.38 2.05
CA PRO A 211 -4.40 28.06 1.54
C PRO A 211 -3.51 27.26 2.49
N GLU A 212 -2.82 27.90 3.45
CA GLU A 212 -2.05 27.21 4.47
C GLU A 212 -2.92 26.43 5.47
N LEU A 213 -4.18 26.84 5.68
CA LEU A 213 -5.15 26.12 6.49
C LEU A 213 -5.81 24.99 5.69
N LYS A 214 -5.09 23.88 5.53
CA LYS A 214 -5.58 22.69 4.84
C LYS A 214 -6.52 21.87 5.72
N ILE A 215 -7.77 21.70 5.29
CA ILE A 215 -8.76 20.86 5.97
C ILE A 215 -8.93 19.59 5.16
N PHE A 216 -8.43 18.47 5.69
CA PHE A 216 -8.34 17.22 4.93
C PHE A 216 -9.67 16.46 4.90
N ASP A 217 -10.01 15.80 6.01
CA ASP A 217 -11.16 14.90 6.06
C ASP A 217 -12.29 15.40 6.95
N ARG A 218 -11.98 16.28 7.92
CA ARG A 218 -12.95 16.73 8.92
C ARG A 218 -12.64 18.13 9.46
N VAL A 219 -13.70 18.81 9.86
CA VAL A 219 -13.74 20.14 10.47
C VAL A 219 -13.70 20.04 11.99
N LEU A 220 -14.23 18.94 12.55
CA LEU A 220 -14.29 18.67 13.98
C LEU A 220 -13.59 17.33 14.29
N PRO A 221 -12.87 17.21 15.41
CA PRO A 221 -12.18 15.97 15.77
C PRO A 221 -13.16 14.84 16.10
N ARG A 222 -12.77 13.58 15.84
CA ARG A 222 -13.47 12.41 16.42
C ARG A 222 -13.20 12.31 17.92
N ARG A 223 -14.07 11.63 18.67
CA ARG A 223 -13.94 11.48 20.13
C ARG A 223 -12.60 10.88 20.56
N ARG A 224 -12.07 9.95 19.77
CA ARG A 224 -10.81 9.25 20.07
C ARG A 224 -9.60 9.80 19.31
N GLU A 225 -9.77 10.76 18.42
CA GLU A 225 -8.70 11.14 17.47
C GLU A 225 -7.42 11.65 18.13
N PHE A 226 -7.54 12.30 19.29
CA PHE A 226 -6.39 12.75 20.09
C PHE A 226 -5.73 11.61 20.88
N VAL A 227 -6.47 10.54 21.17
CA VAL A 227 -6.00 9.36 21.90
C VAL A 227 -5.41 8.33 20.94
N ASP A 228 -5.96 8.20 19.73
CA ASP A 228 -5.53 7.23 18.72
C ASP A 228 -4.09 7.50 18.24
N VAL A 229 -3.56 8.71 18.44
CA VAL A 229 -2.15 9.04 18.21
C VAL A 229 -1.22 8.21 19.12
N PHE A 230 -1.69 7.79 20.29
CA PHE A 230 -0.95 6.97 21.25
C PHE A 230 -1.09 5.46 21.01
N ASP A 231 -1.97 5.04 20.09
CA ASP A 231 -2.16 3.63 19.73
C ASP A 231 -1.20 3.24 18.58
N GLN A 232 -0.02 2.71 18.91
CA GLN A 232 1.07 2.38 17.96
C GLN A 232 0.70 1.42 16.81
N ARG A 233 -0.46 0.73 16.88
CA ARG A 233 -0.94 -0.14 15.79
C ARG A 233 -1.33 0.63 14.53
N LEU A 234 -1.76 1.89 14.65
CA LEU A 234 -2.34 2.63 13.53
C LEU A 234 -1.29 3.24 12.57
N PHE A 235 -0.04 3.39 13.00
CA PHE A 235 0.97 4.20 12.28
C PHE A 235 2.23 3.45 11.82
N GLY A 236 2.22 2.11 11.76
CA GLY A 236 3.26 1.33 11.06
C GLY A 236 4.66 1.31 11.69
N PHE A 237 4.89 2.02 12.80
CA PHE A 237 6.16 2.08 13.53
C PHE A 237 6.11 1.38 14.90
N GLY A 238 5.16 0.48 15.13
CA GLY A 238 5.02 -0.22 16.41
C GLY A 238 6.01 -1.36 16.60
N SER A 239 6.54 -1.50 17.83
CA SER A 239 7.19 -2.73 18.31
C SER A 239 6.27 -3.94 18.11
N ARG A 240 6.84 -5.12 17.82
CA ARG A 240 6.11 -6.40 17.56
C ARG A 240 5.14 -6.85 18.67
N ARG A 241 5.08 -6.17 19.81
CA ARG A 241 4.15 -6.39 20.92
C ARG A 241 3.32 -5.13 21.09
N GLY A 242 2.00 -5.23 20.97
CA GLY A 242 1.06 -4.12 21.15
C GLY A 242 0.97 -3.62 22.60
N GLU A 243 2.10 -3.26 23.20
CA GLU A 243 2.16 -2.54 24.47
C GLU A 243 1.92 -1.04 24.21
N PRO A 244 1.04 -0.38 25.00
CA PRO A 244 0.81 1.05 24.87
C PRO A 244 2.08 1.85 25.17
N VAL A 245 2.23 3.02 24.53
CA VAL A 245 3.38 3.92 24.75
C VAL A 245 3.42 4.32 26.22
N ARG A 246 4.58 4.16 26.85
CA ARG A 246 4.76 4.50 28.27
C ARG A 246 4.70 6.02 28.45
N PRO A 247 3.82 6.56 29.31
CA PRO A 247 3.81 7.98 29.63
C PRO A 247 5.19 8.46 30.10
N GLY A 248 5.67 9.56 29.55
CA GLY A 248 6.96 10.17 29.90
C GLY A 248 8.19 9.63 29.15
N SER A 249 8.04 8.70 28.20
CA SER A 249 9.12 8.37 27.26
C SER A 249 9.34 9.48 26.22
N GLU A 250 10.50 9.49 25.54
CA GLU A 250 10.75 10.41 24.41
C GLU A 250 9.69 10.25 23.30
N GLU A 251 9.31 9.01 22.99
CA GLU A 251 8.21 8.69 22.06
C GLU A 251 6.87 9.30 22.50
N TRP A 252 6.56 9.28 23.81
CA TRP A 252 5.35 9.91 24.34
C TRP A 252 5.32 11.42 24.10
N PHE A 253 6.45 12.10 24.33
CA PHE A 253 6.55 13.55 24.11
C PHE A 253 6.40 13.93 22.64
N GLU A 254 6.94 13.14 21.72
CA GLU A 254 6.74 13.38 20.28
C GLU A 254 5.27 13.17 19.87
N LEU A 255 4.60 12.13 20.39
CA LEU A 255 3.17 11.90 20.15
C LEU A 255 2.29 13.00 20.79
N GLU A 256 2.67 13.51 21.97
CA GLU A 256 2.01 14.64 22.62
C GLU A 256 2.11 15.91 21.76
N LYS A 257 3.29 16.20 21.19
CA LYS A 257 3.45 17.32 20.23
C LYS A 257 2.53 17.18 19.03
N ILE A 258 2.37 15.96 18.49
CA ILE A 258 1.46 15.69 17.36
C ILE A 258 -0.01 15.90 17.78
N ALA A 259 -0.41 15.39 18.94
CA ALA A 259 -1.75 15.56 19.48
C ALA A 259 -2.08 17.04 19.72
N ASP A 260 -1.16 17.80 20.30
CA ASP A 260 -1.31 19.24 20.53
C ASP A 260 -1.34 20.03 19.21
N ALA A 261 -0.53 19.67 18.21
CA ALA A 261 -0.60 20.28 16.89
C ALA A 261 -1.98 20.05 16.23
N LYS A 262 -2.56 18.85 16.37
CA LYS A 262 -3.93 18.56 15.91
C LYS A 262 -4.98 19.40 16.66
N ARG A 263 -4.86 19.55 17.99
CA ARG A 263 -5.79 20.41 18.77
C ARG A 263 -5.75 21.86 18.28
N ARG A 264 -4.55 22.40 18.07
CA ARG A 264 -4.37 23.77 17.54
C ARG A 264 -4.94 23.89 16.14
N HIS A 265 -4.82 22.87 15.29
CA HIS A 265 -5.43 22.87 13.97
C HIS A 265 -6.96 23.01 14.04
N TYR A 266 -7.66 22.21 14.85
CA TYR A 266 -9.12 22.32 15.02
C TYR A 266 -9.54 23.63 15.68
N MET A 267 -8.74 24.16 16.61
CA MET A 267 -8.98 25.48 17.21
C MET A 267 -8.94 26.59 16.16
N ARG A 268 -8.00 26.54 15.21
CA ARG A 268 -7.94 27.53 14.11
C ARG A 268 -9.19 27.50 13.22
N ILE A 269 -9.74 26.32 12.97
CA ILE A 269 -11.01 26.15 12.25
C ILE A 269 -12.15 26.83 13.03
N LEU A 270 -12.24 26.64 14.34
CA LEU A 270 -13.23 27.33 15.18
C LEU A 270 -13.03 28.85 15.21
N MET A 271 -11.79 29.34 15.20
CA MET A 271 -11.50 30.79 15.13
C MET A 271 -12.01 31.43 13.83
N VAL A 272 -11.95 30.72 12.71
CA VAL A 272 -12.58 31.18 11.46
C VAL A 272 -14.09 31.31 11.64
N LEU A 273 -14.74 30.28 12.19
CA LEU A 273 -16.20 30.27 12.41
C LEU A 273 -16.68 31.35 13.39
N GLU A 274 -15.97 31.53 14.50
CA GLU A 274 -16.25 32.58 15.48
C GLU A 274 -16.08 33.96 14.86
N GLY A 275 -14.95 34.17 14.17
CA GLY A 275 -14.69 35.42 13.49
C GLY A 275 -15.76 35.78 12.45
N LEU A 276 -16.32 34.79 11.73
CA LEU A 276 -17.46 35.01 10.81
C LEU A 276 -18.72 35.49 11.54
N ILE A 277 -19.04 34.95 12.72
CA ILE A 277 -20.18 35.43 13.53
C ILE A 277 -19.95 36.90 13.92
N ASP A 278 -18.77 37.23 14.41
CA ASP A 278 -18.51 38.52 15.04
C ASP A 278 -18.33 39.65 14.03
N ARG A 279 -17.73 39.37 12.87
CA ARG A 279 -17.36 40.41 11.87
C ARG A 279 -18.29 40.47 10.66
N THR A 280 -19.14 39.47 10.43
CA THR A 280 -19.97 39.40 9.21
C THR A 280 -21.46 39.21 9.49
N PRO A 281 -22.35 39.67 8.59
CA PRO A 281 -23.80 39.47 8.72
C PRO A 281 -24.28 38.09 8.23
N VAL A 282 -23.40 37.13 7.94
CA VAL A 282 -23.73 35.87 7.24
C VAL A 282 -24.87 35.10 7.91
N TRP A 283 -24.85 34.98 9.25
CA TRP A 283 -25.86 34.26 10.02
C TRP A 283 -26.90 35.17 10.70
N HIS A 284 -26.91 36.47 10.40
CA HIS A 284 -27.94 37.35 10.94
C HIS A 284 -29.32 37.06 10.32
N PRO A 285 -30.41 37.17 11.10
CA PRO A 285 -30.43 37.56 12.52
C PRO A 285 -29.95 36.43 13.45
N LEU A 286 -29.27 36.82 14.53
CA LEU A 286 -28.85 35.95 15.63
C LEU A 286 -29.84 36.07 16.81
N PRO A 287 -29.87 35.08 17.74
CA PRO A 287 -30.65 35.19 18.96
C PRO A 287 -30.29 36.43 19.77
N ALA A 288 -31.23 36.98 20.54
CA ALA A 288 -31.01 38.20 21.33
C ALA A 288 -29.87 38.07 22.37
N SER A 289 -29.54 36.85 22.79
CA SER A 289 -28.42 36.55 23.69
C SER A 289 -27.08 36.31 22.98
N GLY A 290 -27.04 36.45 21.65
CA GLY A 290 -25.90 36.06 20.82
C GLY A 290 -25.75 34.55 20.66
N ALA A 291 -24.77 34.15 19.86
CA ALA A 291 -24.33 32.76 19.70
C ALA A 291 -22.80 32.75 19.50
N SER A 292 -22.11 31.84 20.17
CA SER A 292 -20.66 31.66 20.04
C SER A 292 -20.32 30.18 19.85
N PHE A 293 -19.44 29.85 18.90
CA PHE A 293 -18.92 28.50 18.70
C PHE A 293 -18.00 28.07 19.85
N MET A 294 -17.38 29.05 20.52
CA MET A 294 -16.45 28.84 21.64
C MET A 294 -17.15 28.62 22.98
N SER A 295 -18.45 28.92 23.07
CA SER A 295 -19.24 28.80 24.29
C SER A 295 -19.90 27.42 24.40
N LEU A 296 -19.48 26.63 25.40
CA LEU A 296 -20.14 25.36 25.71
C LEU A 296 -21.61 25.58 26.11
N ALA A 297 -21.93 26.69 26.79
CA ALA A 297 -23.29 27.01 27.19
C ALA A 297 -24.22 27.25 25.97
N ASP A 298 -23.70 27.81 24.88
CA ASP A 298 -24.48 28.01 23.65
C ASP A 298 -24.67 26.70 22.88
N GLN A 299 -23.71 25.77 22.96
CA GLN A 299 -23.85 24.42 22.43
C GLN A 299 -24.90 23.62 23.24
N ASP A 300 -24.83 23.66 24.57
CA ASP A 300 -25.79 22.99 25.47
C ASP A 300 -27.20 23.57 25.35
N ALA A 301 -27.31 24.89 25.13
CA ALA A 301 -28.57 25.57 24.84
C ALA A 301 -29.11 25.27 23.42
N GLY A 302 -28.36 24.52 22.60
CA GLY A 302 -28.74 24.11 21.27
C GLY A 302 -28.68 25.22 20.22
N LYS A 303 -28.01 26.36 20.50
CA LYS A 303 -27.83 27.45 19.51
C LYS A 303 -26.82 27.07 18.43
N ILE A 304 -25.82 26.27 18.81
CA ILE A 304 -24.82 25.69 17.92
C ILE A 304 -24.99 24.17 17.97
N VAL A 305 -25.15 23.54 16.80
CA VAL A 305 -25.34 22.10 16.68
C VAL A 305 -24.18 21.49 15.92
N LEU A 306 -23.41 20.62 16.57
CA LEU A 306 -22.29 19.91 15.94
C LEU A 306 -22.78 18.57 15.39
N ILE A 307 -22.80 18.41 14.08
CA ILE A 307 -23.23 17.18 13.41
C ILE A 307 -22.01 16.28 13.22
N GLN A 308 -21.98 15.16 13.95
CA GLN A 308 -20.87 14.19 13.96
C GLN A 308 -21.02 13.16 12.82
N ASP A 309 -21.10 13.65 11.58
CA ASP A 309 -21.29 12.86 10.37
C ASP A 309 -19.99 12.20 9.83
N ASP A 310 -18.92 12.17 10.63
CA ASP A 310 -17.76 11.29 10.40
C ASP A 310 -17.34 10.48 11.64
N GLU A 311 -18.27 10.21 12.57
CA GLU A 311 -18.05 9.43 13.79
C GLU A 311 -18.71 8.04 13.70
N GLU A 312 -17.91 7.03 13.33
CA GLU A 312 -18.33 5.63 13.18
C GLU A 312 -18.93 5.03 14.46
N SER A 313 -18.54 5.52 15.64
CA SER A 313 -19.04 5.01 16.93
C SER A 313 -20.49 5.41 17.24
N ILE A 314 -21.03 6.40 16.53
CA ILE A 314 -22.38 6.95 16.75
C ILE A 314 -23.26 6.72 15.53
N GLN A 315 -22.67 6.62 14.34
CA GLN A 315 -23.40 6.37 13.12
C GLN A 315 -23.98 4.96 13.09
N LEU A 316 -25.27 4.88 12.79
CA LEU A 316 -25.85 3.66 12.29
C LEU A 316 -25.38 3.51 10.84
N GLY A 317 -24.52 2.52 10.58
CA GLY A 317 -24.17 2.16 9.21
C GLY A 317 -25.41 1.79 8.41
N GLU A 318 -25.33 1.83 7.08
CA GLU A 318 -26.48 1.56 6.20
C GLU A 318 -27.05 0.13 6.34
N GLY A 319 -26.34 -0.77 7.04
CA GLY A 319 -26.82 -2.11 7.40
C GLY A 319 -27.00 -3.07 6.23
N GLY A 320 -26.57 -2.68 5.03
CA GLY A 320 -26.68 -3.44 3.78
C GLY A 320 -25.36 -3.99 3.27
N GLU A 321 -25.45 -4.76 2.18
CA GLU A 321 -24.28 -5.21 1.42
C GLU A 321 -23.56 -4.02 0.77
N THR A 322 -22.23 -3.95 0.94
CA THR A 322 -21.38 -2.91 0.33
C THR A 322 -21.32 -3.05 -1.19
N PHE A 323 -20.98 -2.00 -1.92
CA PHE A 323 -20.89 -2.05 -3.39
C PHE A 323 -19.91 -3.14 -3.86
N ALA A 324 -18.72 -3.21 -3.25
CA ALA A 324 -17.73 -4.20 -3.63
C ALA A 324 -18.18 -5.65 -3.38
N GLN A 325 -18.89 -5.91 -2.27
CA GLN A 325 -19.46 -7.23 -1.99
C GLN A 325 -20.56 -7.58 -3.01
N TRP A 326 -21.49 -6.65 -3.21
CA TRP A 326 -22.58 -6.78 -4.18
C TRP A 326 -22.05 -7.04 -5.59
N GLN A 327 -21.10 -6.22 -6.05
CA GLN A 327 -20.48 -6.34 -7.36
C GLN A 327 -19.82 -7.71 -7.55
N ARG A 328 -19.02 -8.19 -6.59
CA ARG A 328 -18.40 -9.52 -6.67
C ARG A 328 -19.46 -10.62 -6.74
N ARG A 329 -20.51 -10.53 -5.92
CA ARG A 329 -21.61 -11.51 -5.90
C ARG A 329 -22.29 -11.56 -7.27
N VAL A 330 -22.70 -10.42 -7.83
CA VAL A 330 -23.37 -10.37 -9.13
C VAL A 330 -22.45 -10.70 -10.30
N ASN A 331 -21.20 -10.23 -10.29
CA ASN A 331 -20.22 -10.53 -11.33
C ASN A 331 -19.85 -12.01 -11.37
N SER A 332 -19.89 -12.70 -10.22
CA SER A 332 -19.66 -14.14 -10.22
C SER A 332 -20.64 -14.85 -11.17
N LEU A 333 -21.90 -14.39 -11.28
CA LEU A 333 -22.95 -15.00 -12.09
C LEU A 333 -22.77 -14.77 -13.60
N LEU A 334 -21.75 -14.03 -14.02
CA LEU A 334 -21.47 -13.74 -15.42
C LEU A 334 -21.19 -15.01 -16.23
N ARG A 335 -21.78 -15.05 -17.42
CA ARG A 335 -21.65 -16.15 -18.38
C ARG A 335 -21.71 -15.62 -19.81
N PRO A 336 -21.18 -16.37 -20.80
CA PRO A 336 -21.43 -16.06 -22.21
C PRO A 336 -22.92 -15.89 -22.47
N GLY A 337 -23.23 -14.82 -23.21
CA GLY A 337 -24.57 -14.40 -23.57
C GLY A 337 -25.17 -13.27 -22.74
N LEU A 338 -24.59 -12.97 -21.57
CA LEU A 338 -24.96 -11.78 -20.80
C LEU A 338 -24.21 -10.55 -21.33
N ARG A 339 -24.74 -9.37 -21.04
CA ARG A 339 -24.15 -8.07 -21.31
C ARG A 339 -23.55 -7.47 -20.05
N VAL A 340 -22.48 -6.71 -20.24
CA VAL A 340 -21.82 -5.94 -19.17
C VAL A 340 -21.70 -4.48 -19.58
N VAL A 341 -21.69 -3.61 -18.60
CA VAL A 341 -21.22 -2.23 -18.77
C VAL A 341 -19.90 -2.11 -18.03
N ALA A 342 -18.88 -1.59 -18.71
CA ALA A 342 -17.54 -1.50 -18.15
C ALA A 342 -16.87 -0.16 -18.44
N ASN A 343 -15.94 0.26 -17.58
CA ASN A 343 -15.11 1.45 -17.78
C ASN A 343 -13.64 1.05 -18.01
N PHE A 344 -13.25 0.96 -19.28
CA PHE A 344 -11.88 0.61 -19.71
C PHE A 344 -10.89 1.78 -19.62
N ASN A 345 -11.38 2.98 -19.25
CA ASN A 345 -10.52 4.13 -18.99
C ASN A 345 -9.96 4.17 -17.57
N THR A 346 -10.29 3.19 -16.73
CA THR A 346 -9.80 3.10 -15.35
C THR A 346 -8.31 2.74 -15.30
N GLN A 347 -7.65 3.21 -14.24
CA GLN A 347 -6.24 2.89 -13.96
C GLN A 347 -6.01 1.37 -13.90
N ALA A 348 -6.89 0.65 -13.20
CA ALA A 348 -6.80 -0.81 -13.04
C ALA A 348 -6.77 -1.57 -14.38
N PHE A 349 -7.41 -1.04 -15.43
CA PHE A 349 -7.31 -1.61 -16.76
C PHE A 349 -6.07 -1.09 -17.50
N ARG A 350 -5.83 0.23 -17.51
CA ARG A 350 -4.73 0.86 -18.26
C ARG A 350 -3.34 0.39 -17.84
N GLU A 351 -3.12 0.10 -16.56
CA GLU A 351 -1.83 -0.37 -16.03
C GLU A 351 -1.44 -1.78 -16.51
N LEU A 352 -2.36 -2.50 -17.15
CA LEU A 352 -2.08 -3.80 -17.77
C LEU A 352 -1.43 -3.66 -19.16
N TYR A 353 -1.24 -2.43 -19.64
CA TYR A 353 -0.49 -2.16 -20.84
C TYR A 353 1.00 -2.35 -20.58
N ASN A 354 1.63 -3.24 -21.35
CA ASN A 354 3.07 -3.42 -21.31
C ASN A 354 3.71 -2.48 -22.32
N ASP A 355 4.54 -1.57 -21.83
CA ASP A 355 5.38 -0.75 -22.69
C ASP A 355 6.35 -1.64 -23.48
N GLY A 356 6.36 -1.43 -24.80
CA GLY A 356 7.29 -2.13 -25.68
C GLY A 356 8.71 -1.59 -25.52
N ASP A 357 9.69 -2.37 -25.94
CA ASP A 357 11.08 -1.93 -26.02
C ASP A 357 11.43 -1.40 -27.42
N ARG A 358 12.72 -1.17 -27.67
CA ARG A 358 13.21 -0.72 -29.00
C ARG A 358 12.89 -1.72 -30.13
N TRP A 359 12.61 -2.99 -29.82
CA TRP A 359 12.44 -4.07 -30.78
C TRP A 359 11.02 -4.63 -30.85
N SER A 360 10.17 -4.31 -29.88
CA SER A 360 8.80 -4.80 -29.74
C SER A 360 7.82 -3.65 -29.57
N ARG A 361 6.65 -3.76 -30.20
CA ARG A 361 5.55 -2.81 -29.96
C ARG A 361 4.90 -3.14 -28.63
N GLY A 362 4.62 -2.11 -27.84
CA GLY A 362 3.82 -2.25 -26.61
C GLY A 362 2.43 -2.81 -26.91
N GLY A 363 1.80 -3.38 -25.89
CA GLY A 363 0.50 -4.01 -26.05
C GLY A 363 -0.17 -4.33 -24.74
N HIS A 364 -1.49 -4.39 -24.81
CA HIS A 364 -2.35 -4.70 -23.68
C HIS A 364 -2.58 -6.21 -23.57
N GLN A 365 -2.28 -6.80 -22.40
CA GLN A 365 -2.32 -8.25 -22.22
C GLN A 365 -3.72 -8.87 -22.38
N ARG A 366 -4.77 -8.09 -22.11
CA ARG A 366 -6.17 -8.55 -22.18
C ARG A 366 -6.86 -8.27 -23.51
N ILE A 367 -6.22 -7.55 -24.44
CA ILE A 367 -6.82 -7.20 -25.73
C ILE A 367 -6.15 -7.99 -26.85
N HIS A 368 -6.92 -8.38 -27.85
CA HIS A 368 -6.42 -9.00 -29.06
C HIS A 368 -7.07 -8.39 -30.31
N PRO A 369 -6.28 -7.90 -31.29
CA PRO A 369 -4.82 -7.74 -31.26
C PRO A 369 -4.34 -6.84 -30.11
N ALA A 370 -3.15 -7.10 -29.54
CA ALA A 370 -2.69 -6.44 -28.30
C ALA A 370 -2.58 -4.91 -28.39
N ASN A 371 -2.42 -4.38 -29.59
CA ASN A 371 -2.29 -2.95 -29.88
C ASN A 371 -3.57 -2.35 -30.46
N ALA A 372 -4.71 -3.05 -30.36
CA ALA A 372 -5.99 -2.51 -30.79
C ALA A 372 -6.51 -1.47 -29.80
N GLU A 373 -7.27 -0.50 -30.31
CA GLU A 373 -8.07 0.45 -29.54
C GLU A 373 -8.87 -0.25 -28.43
N TYR A 374 -9.02 0.42 -27.29
CA TYR A 374 -9.76 -0.12 -26.15
C TYR A 374 -11.24 -0.34 -26.49
N PRO A 375 -11.91 -1.30 -25.83
CA PRO A 375 -13.34 -1.47 -26.04
C PRO A 375 -14.09 -0.19 -25.65
N PRO A 376 -15.26 0.08 -26.28
CA PRO A 376 -16.07 1.24 -25.93
C PRO A 376 -16.45 1.14 -24.45
N SER A 377 -16.11 2.17 -23.69
CA SER A 377 -16.48 2.26 -22.28
C SER A 377 -17.92 2.74 -22.13
N GLN A 378 -18.54 2.44 -20.98
CA GLN A 378 -19.86 2.98 -20.60
C GLN A 378 -20.99 2.62 -21.58
N THR A 379 -20.85 1.51 -22.29
CA THR A 379 -21.88 0.97 -23.20
C THR A 379 -22.12 -0.51 -22.90
N PRO A 380 -23.35 -1.04 -23.12
CA PRO A 380 -23.60 -2.47 -22.98
C PRO A 380 -22.82 -3.30 -24.00
N LEU A 381 -22.00 -4.23 -23.51
CA LEU A 381 -21.14 -5.10 -24.28
C LEU A 381 -21.50 -6.57 -24.06
N LEU A 382 -21.69 -7.32 -25.15
CA LEU A 382 -22.05 -8.74 -25.09
C LEU A 382 -20.82 -9.61 -24.79
N ILE A 383 -20.96 -10.50 -23.80
CA ILE A 383 -19.99 -11.57 -23.56
C ILE A 383 -20.27 -12.69 -24.56
N GLU A 384 -19.32 -13.01 -25.42
CA GLU A 384 -19.52 -14.00 -26.48
C GLU A 384 -18.87 -15.36 -26.18
N ALA A 385 -17.83 -15.41 -25.33
CA ALA A 385 -17.12 -16.65 -25.03
C ALA A 385 -16.45 -16.61 -23.65
N ARG A 386 -15.85 -17.74 -23.26
CA ARG A 386 -15.01 -17.87 -22.07
C ARG A 386 -13.63 -18.40 -22.50
N ARG A 387 -12.56 -17.86 -21.93
CA ARG A 387 -11.17 -18.24 -22.20
C ARG A 387 -10.35 -18.09 -20.92
N ASP A 388 -9.66 -19.15 -20.51
CA ASP A 388 -8.69 -19.15 -19.39
C ASP A 388 -9.24 -18.45 -18.12
N ASN A 389 -10.43 -18.87 -17.67
CA ASN A 389 -11.21 -18.30 -16.56
C ASN A 389 -11.74 -16.86 -16.75
N GLY A 390 -11.37 -16.17 -17.84
CA GLY A 390 -11.92 -14.88 -18.25
C GLY A 390 -13.11 -15.00 -19.22
N LEU A 391 -13.86 -13.92 -19.34
CA LEU A 391 -15.01 -13.75 -20.23
C LEU A 391 -14.60 -12.86 -21.40
N VAL A 392 -14.90 -13.29 -22.62
CA VAL A 392 -14.45 -12.64 -23.85
C VAL A 392 -15.56 -11.78 -24.42
N ILE A 393 -15.29 -10.50 -24.52
CA ILE A 393 -16.10 -9.52 -25.25
C ILE A 393 -15.47 -9.30 -26.61
N ARG A 394 -16.27 -9.23 -27.67
CA ARG A 394 -15.80 -8.82 -29.00
C ARG A 394 -16.40 -7.47 -29.36
N TYR A 395 -15.61 -6.60 -29.99
CA TYR A 395 -16.05 -5.25 -30.34
C TYR A 395 -15.49 -4.82 -31.69
N THR A 396 -16.21 -3.92 -32.35
CA THR A 396 -15.80 -3.34 -33.63
C THR A 396 -14.69 -2.34 -33.38
N ARG A 397 -13.65 -2.36 -34.22
CA ARG A 397 -12.51 -1.45 -34.14
C ARG A 397 -12.78 -0.23 -35.02
N THR A 398 -12.55 0.96 -34.49
CA THR A 398 -12.73 2.24 -35.20
C THR A 398 -11.41 2.90 -35.61
N GLU A 399 -10.29 2.43 -35.05
CA GLU A 399 -8.96 2.90 -35.41
C GLU A 399 -8.57 2.65 -36.87
N LYS A 400 -7.74 3.56 -37.39
CA LYS A 400 -7.11 3.46 -38.71
C LYS A 400 -5.81 2.67 -38.58
N ILE A 401 -5.66 1.58 -39.34
CA ILE A 401 -4.44 0.75 -39.30
C ILE A 401 -3.59 0.94 -40.56
N TRP A 402 -2.28 1.10 -40.36
CA TRP A 402 -1.33 1.23 -41.46
C TRP A 402 -0.83 -0.15 -41.89
N LYS A 403 -1.05 -0.49 -43.16
CA LYS A 403 -0.63 -1.77 -43.73
C LYS A 403 0.15 -1.56 -45.02
N ARG A 404 1.19 -2.36 -45.22
CA ARG A 404 1.90 -2.46 -46.51
C ARG A 404 1.17 -3.41 -47.45
N ASN A 405 1.46 -3.28 -48.75
CA ASN A 405 0.97 -4.16 -49.81
C ASN A 405 -0.57 -4.24 -49.89
N GLN A 406 -1.26 -3.12 -49.63
CA GLN A 406 -2.72 -3.06 -49.81
C GLN A 406 -3.06 -2.94 -51.31
N PRO A 407 -4.07 -3.67 -51.81
CA PRO A 407 -4.48 -3.58 -53.21
C PRO A 407 -5.00 -2.18 -53.55
N VAL A 408 -4.66 -1.68 -54.75
CA VAL A 408 -5.11 -0.38 -55.25
C VAL A 408 -6.57 -0.52 -55.72
N PRO A 409 -7.52 0.27 -55.18
CA PRO A 409 -8.90 0.23 -55.63
C PRO A 409 -9.01 0.52 -57.13
N GLY A 410 -9.58 -0.41 -57.91
CA GLY A 410 -9.78 -0.25 -59.36
C GLY A 410 -8.65 -0.79 -60.26
N GLU A 411 -7.51 -1.23 -59.69
CA GLU A 411 -6.39 -1.80 -60.47
C GLU A 411 -6.04 -3.24 -60.03
N PRO A 412 -6.66 -4.26 -60.64
CA PRO A 412 -6.39 -5.66 -60.32
C PRO A 412 -4.91 -6.01 -60.51
N GLY A 413 -4.25 -6.50 -59.44
CA GLY A 413 -2.84 -6.90 -59.45
C GLY A 413 -1.85 -5.85 -58.94
N TYR A 414 -2.30 -4.60 -58.72
CA TYR A 414 -1.46 -3.54 -58.15
C TYR A 414 -1.66 -3.43 -56.63
N VAL A 415 -0.54 -3.27 -55.91
CA VAL A 415 -0.52 -3.06 -54.45
C VAL A 415 0.33 -1.84 -54.10
N TYR A 416 -0.14 -1.04 -53.13
CA TYR A 416 0.66 0.01 -52.52
C TYR A 416 1.84 -0.60 -51.78
N ARG A 417 3.07 -0.35 -52.23
CA ARG A 417 4.31 -0.87 -51.61
C ARG A 417 4.65 -0.20 -50.27
N PHE A 418 4.08 0.97 -50.01
CA PHE A 418 4.28 1.74 -48.78
C PHE A 418 3.13 1.51 -47.81
N GLU A 419 3.32 1.94 -46.55
CA GLU A 419 2.27 1.88 -45.55
C GLU A 419 1.10 2.77 -45.97
N THR A 420 -0.06 2.15 -46.14
CA THR A 420 -1.29 2.80 -46.55
C THR A 420 -2.34 2.58 -45.47
N GLU A 421 -3.16 3.60 -45.26
CA GLU A 421 -4.27 3.56 -44.33
C GLU A 421 -5.31 2.51 -44.79
N ALA A 422 -5.71 1.62 -43.89
CA ALA A 422 -6.71 0.60 -44.13
C ALA A 422 -7.63 0.44 -42.91
N GLU A 423 -8.86 0.01 -43.14
CA GLU A 423 -9.77 -0.33 -42.06
C GLU A 423 -9.53 -1.75 -41.51
N PRO A 424 -9.69 -1.96 -40.20
CA PRO A 424 -9.59 -3.27 -39.59
C PRO A 424 -10.74 -4.20 -40.02
N LYS A 425 -10.40 -5.26 -40.78
CA LYS A 425 -11.37 -6.27 -41.25
C LYS A 425 -11.91 -7.21 -40.18
N GLN A 426 -11.27 -7.27 -39.00
CA GLN A 426 -11.62 -8.18 -37.92
C GLN A 426 -11.93 -7.41 -36.64
N ARG A 427 -12.95 -7.85 -35.90
CA ARG A 427 -13.27 -7.37 -34.55
C ARG A 427 -12.11 -7.65 -33.60
N ALA A 428 -11.90 -6.73 -32.67
CA ALA A 428 -11.02 -6.98 -31.54
C ALA A 428 -11.77 -7.79 -30.46
N SER A 429 -11.02 -8.41 -29.57
CA SER A 429 -11.57 -9.05 -28.37
C SER A 429 -10.86 -8.57 -27.12
N CYS A 430 -11.61 -8.39 -26.04
CA CYS A 430 -11.11 -8.08 -24.72
C CYS A 430 -11.52 -9.18 -23.74
N VAL A 431 -10.60 -9.57 -22.86
CA VAL A 431 -10.86 -10.50 -21.76
C VAL A 431 -11.13 -9.69 -20.49
N ILE A 432 -12.29 -9.92 -19.87
CA ILE A 432 -12.65 -9.39 -18.56
C ILE A 432 -12.81 -10.52 -17.55
N TYR A 433 -12.66 -10.21 -16.27
CA TYR A 433 -12.80 -11.18 -15.19
C TYR A 433 -13.88 -10.75 -14.18
N PRO A 434 -14.51 -11.70 -13.47
CA PRO A 434 -15.55 -11.37 -12.48
C PRO A 434 -15.07 -10.47 -11.33
N ASP A 435 -13.79 -10.47 -11.02
CA ASP A 435 -13.16 -9.66 -9.97
C ASP A 435 -12.76 -8.24 -10.44
N ASP A 436 -12.97 -7.90 -11.72
CA ASP A 436 -12.71 -6.57 -12.24
C ASP A 436 -13.69 -5.54 -11.64
N SER A 437 -13.16 -4.59 -10.86
CA SER A 437 -13.94 -3.55 -10.17
C SER A 437 -14.62 -2.54 -11.11
N PHE A 438 -14.18 -2.49 -12.37
CA PHE A 438 -14.70 -1.58 -13.40
C PHE A 438 -15.76 -2.23 -14.30
N VAL A 439 -16.29 -3.41 -13.93
CA VAL A 439 -17.30 -4.17 -14.71
C VAL A 439 -18.56 -4.37 -13.87
N VAL A 440 -19.73 -4.09 -14.46
CA VAL A 440 -21.04 -4.31 -13.87
C VAL A 440 -21.90 -5.19 -14.80
N PRO A 441 -22.64 -6.19 -14.29
CA PRO A 441 -23.42 -7.09 -15.13
C PRO A 441 -24.77 -6.46 -15.48
N PHE A 442 -24.88 -5.92 -16.69
CA PHE A 442 -26.03 -5.14 -17.14
C PHE A 442 -27.37 -5.87 -16.98
N ASP A 443 -27.43 -7.14 -17.38
CA ASP A 443 -28.70 -7.89 -17.39
C ASP A 443 -29.12 -8.40 -16.00
N LEU A 444 -28.18 -8.52 -15.06
CA LEU A 444 -28.45 -9.10 -13.74
C LEU A 444 -28.90 -8.08 -12.69
N VAL A 445 -28.59 -6.80 -12.90
CA VAL A 445 -28.83 -5.73 -11.93
C VAL A 445 -30.08 -4.93 -12.27
N THR A 446 -30.73 -4.38 -11.25
CA THR A 446 -31.89 -3.49 -11.39
C THR A 446 -31.51 -2.03 -11.24
N VAL A 447 -32.36 -1.11 -11.71
CA VAL A 447 -32.13 0.34 -11.56
C VAL A 447 -32.14 0.75 -10.09
N ALA A 448 -33.12 0.26 -9.32
CA ALA A 448 -33.25 0.56 -7.90
C ALA A 448 -32.01 0.15 -7.08
N GLU A 449 -31.42 -1.03 -7.37
CA GLU A 449 -30.16 -1.45 -6.73
C GLU A 449 -29.02 -0.47 -7.03
N MET A 450 -28.88 -0.06 -8.30
CA MET A 450 -27.81 0.85 -8.72
C MET A 450 -27.98 2.26 -8.13
N GLU A 451 -29.21 2.77 -8.11
CA GLU A 451 -29.54 4.08 -7.52
C GLU A 451 -29.28 4.10 -6.01
N ARG A 452 -29.55 2.99 -5.30
CA ARG A 452 -29.21 2.85 -3.88
C ARG A 452 -27.72 3.10 -3.63
N PHE A 453 -26.84 2.48 -4.41
CA PHE A 453 -25.39 2.67 -4.28
C PHE A 453 -24.95 4.08 -4.69
N LEU A 454 -25.54 4.64 -5.75
CA LEU A 454 -25.27 6.03 -6.14
C LEU A 454 -25.74 7.05 -5.10
N ALA A 455 -26.77 6.73 -4.30
CA ALA A 455 -27.28 7.58 -3.23
C ALA A 455 -26.41 7.51 -1.96
N SER A 456 -25.72 6.40 -1.72
CA SER A 456 -24.81 6.24 -0.58
C SER A 456 -23.56 7.11 -0.70
N ARG A 457 -23.33 7.98 0.29
CA ARG A 457 -22.13 8.84 0.34
C ARG A 457 -20.86 8.03 0.59
N GLU A 458 -20.94 7.00 1.43
CA GLU A 458 -19.81 6.14 1.75
C GLU A 458 -19.33 5.38 0.51
N GLU A 459 -20.26 4.79 -0.25
CA GLU A 459 -19.94 4.05 -1.47
C GLU A 459 -19.40 4.96 -2.58
N ARG A 460 -19.94 6.18 -2.70
CA ARG A 460 -19.39 7.18 -3.63
C ARG A 460 -17.95 7.53 -3.29
N SER A 461 -17.63 7.71 -2.00
CA SER A 461 -16.25 8.05 -1.59
C SER A 461 -15.28 6.89 -1.79
N ASN A 462 -15.70 5.66 -1.48
CA ASN A 462 -14.84 4.47 -1.59
C ASN A 462 -14.64 4.00 -3.03
N HIS A 463 -15.64 4.17 -3.90
CA HIS A 463 -15.66 3.56 -5.24
C HIS A 463 -15.90 4.57 -6.37
N PHE A 464 -15.64 5.86 -6.14
CA PHE A 464 -15.98 6.96 -7.05
C PHE A 464 -15.70 6.68 -8.54
N LEU A 465 -14.45 6.36 -8.88
CA LEU A 465 -13.99 6.19 -10.26
C LEU A 465 -14.43 4.88 -10.92
N SER A 466 -14.62 3.81 -10.15
CA SER A 466 -15.03 2.50 -10.66
C SER A 466 -16.55 2.36 -10.77
N MET A 467 -17.27 2.90 -9.78
CA MET A 467 -18.72 2.73 -9.60
C MET A 467 -19.52 3.77 -10.37
N VAL A 468 -19.26 5.05 -10.17
CA VAL A 468 -20.15 6.11 -10.67
C VAL A 468 -20.30 6.07 -12.19
N PRO A 469 -19.21 6.00 -13.00
CA PRO A 469 -19.35 6.00 -14.45
C PRO A 469 -20.06 4.76 -14.98
N THR A 470 -19.82 3.59 -14.36
CA THR A 470 -20.40 2.32 -14.81
C THR A 470 -21.88 2.21 -14.45
N LEU A 471 -22.26 2.58 -13.22
CA LEU A 471 -23.65 2.57 -12.78
C LEU A 471 -24.50 3.59 -13.53
N ARG A 472 -24.03 4.84 -13.70
CA ARG A 472 -24.78 5.85 -14.46
C ARG A 472 -25.00 5.42 -15.90
N ALA A 473 -23.99 4.87 -16.55
CA ALA A 473 -24.10 4.35 -17.90
C ALA A 473 -25.07 3.16 -17.99
N ALA A 474 -25.03 2.24 -17.03
CA ALA A 474 -25.96 1.11 -16.97
C ALA A 474 -27.41 1.57 -16.73
N ILE A 475 -27.63 2.56 -15.85
CA ILE A 475 -28.96 3.16 -15.62
C ILE A 475 -29.47 3.82 -16.91
N ALA A 476 -28.66 4.68 -17.53
CA ALA A 476 -29.02 5.36 -18.77
C ALA A 476 -29.38 4.37 -19.89
N ALA A 477 -28.55 3.33 -20.09
CA ALA A 477 -28.81 2.29 -21.08
C ALA A 477 -30.06 1.45 -20.76
N LYS A 478 -30.40 1.22 -19.47
CA LYS A 478 -31.66 0.55 -19.09
C LYS A 478 -32.88 1.40 -19.39
N TYR A 479 -32.83 2.70 -19.11
CA TYR A 479 -33.92 3.61 -19.45
C TYR A 479 -34.11 3.74 -20.96
N GLU A 480 -33.01 3.81 -21.72
CA GLU A 480 -33.06 3.82 -23.19
C GLU A 480 -33.67 2.52 -23.74
N GLU A 481 -33.24 1.36 -23.24
CA GLU A 481 -33.80 0.06 -23.64
C GLU A 481 -35.29 -0.04 -23.25
N ALA A 482 -35.68 0.39 -22.05
CA ALA A 482 -37.08 0.38 -21.62
C ALA A 482 -37.96 1.31 -22.49
N ALA A 483 -37.46 2.49 -22.87
CA ALA A 483 -38.15 3.41 -23.75
C ALA A 483 -38.35 2.83 -25.15
N GLN A 484 -37.35 2.13 -25.69
CA GLN A 484 -37.46 1.44 -26.98
C GLN A 484 -38.40 0.22 -26.94
N GLU A 485 -38.61 -0.39 -25.77
CA GLU A 485 -39.46 -1.56 -25.57
C GLU A 485 -40.89 -1.22 -25.13
N ALA A 486 -41.21 0.05 -24.86
CA ALA A 486 -42.44 0.48 -24.19
C ALA A 486 -43.72 -0.03 -24.89
N ASP A 487 -43.81 0.15 -26.21
CA ASP A 487 -44.98 -0.28 -27.01
C ASP A 487 -45.18 -1.80 -26.93
N PHE A 488 -44.09 -2.57 -26.99
CA PHE A 488 -44.14 -4.03 -26.96
C PHE A 488 -44.45 -4.57 -25.55
N ARG A 489 -43.98 -3.90 -24.49
CA ARG A 489 -44.36 -4.21 -23.11
C ARG A 489 -45.86 -3.99 -22.89
N GLY A 490 -46.42 -2.92 -23.44
CA GLY A 490 -47.86 -2.67 -23.43
C GLY A 490 -48.66 -3.79 -24.09
N LEU A 491 -48.18 -4.34 -25.21
CA LEU A 491 -48.78 -5.52 -25.85
C LEU A 491 -48.74 -6.76 -24.93
N ILE A 492 -47.61 -7.03 -24.28
CA ILE A 492 -47.47 -8.16 -23.34
C ILE A 492 -48.44 -8.00 -22.16
N ALA A 493 -48.57 -6.79 -21.60
CA ALA A 493 -49.49 -6.50 -20.51
C ALA A 493 -50.93 -6.86 -20.89
N GLN A 494 -51.38 -6.44 -22.07
CA GLN A 494 -52.72 -6.78 -22.59
C GLN A 494 -52.91 -8.30 -22.76
N LEU A 495 -51.88 -9.01 -23.23
CA LEU A 495 -51.92 -10.47 -23.35
C LEU A 495 -52.04 -11.14 -21.98
N LEU A 496 -51.32 -10.68 -20.95
CA LEU A 496 -51.39 -11.25 -19.60
C LEU A 496 -52.73 -10.97 -18.92
N VAL A 497 -53.32 -9.79 -19.11
CA VAL A 497 -54.70 -9.49 -18.64
C VAL A 497 -55.71 -10.43 -19.30
N THR A 498 -55.54 -10.71 -20.60
CA THR A 498 -56.40 -11.68 -21.33
C THR A 498 -56.28 -13.09 -20.75
N GLU A 499 -55.11 -13.45 -20.22
CA GLU A 499 -54.84 -14.72 -19.53
C GLU A 499 -55.26 -14.73 -18.04
N GLY A 500 -55.87 -13.63 -17.57
CA GLY A 500 -56.42 -13.50 -16.23
C GLY A 500 -55.42 -13.04 -15.18
N ALA A 501 -54.41 -12.25 -15.55
CA ALA A 501 -53.66 -11.42 -14.60
C ALA A 501 -54.51 -10.23 -14.12
N ASP A 502 -54.27 -9.76 -12.90
CA ASP A 502 -54.90 -8.54 -12.39
C ASP A 502 -54.38 -7.33 -13.17
N ALA A 503 -55.29 -6.41 -13.53
CA ALA A 503 -54.95 -5.21 -14.27
C ALA A 503 -54.23 -4.18 -13.41
N GLU A 504 -54.41 -4.20 -12.08
CA GLU A 504 -53.73 -3.26 -11.17
C GLU A 504 -52.24 -3.61 -10.99
N ASP A 505 -51.88 -4.89 -11.01
CA ASP A 505 -50.51 -5.37 -10.77
C ASP A 505 -49.79 -5.84 -12.05
N VAL A 506 -50.40 -5.65 -13.24
CA VAL A 506 -49.87 -6.21 -14.49
C VAL A 506 -48.50 -5.66 -14.85
N ASP A 507 -48.21 -4.40 -14.55
CA ASP A 507 -46.94 -3.77 -14.91
C ASP A 507 -45.77 -4.37 -14.14
N GLU A 508 -45.93 -4.59 -12.82
CA GLU A 508 -44.92 -5.31 -12.00
C GLU A 508 -44.73 -6.76 -12.46
N LEU A 509 -45.84 -7.42 -12.83
CA LEU A 509 -45.80 -8.78 -13.36
C LEU A 509 -45.06 -8.85 -14.71
N VAL A 510 -45.32 -7.90 -15.62
CA VAL A 510 -44.62 -7.76 -16.90
C VAL A 510 -43.14 -7.56 -16.65
N ASP A 511 -42.75 -6.66 -15.76
CA ASP A 511 -41.34 -6.42 -15.43
C ASP A 511 -40.65 -7.68 -14.91
N GLY A 512 -41.29 -8.41 -13.99
CA GLY A 512 -40.77 -9.67 -13.46
C GLY A 512 -40.64 -10.78 -14.53
N LEU A 513 -41.61 -10.88 -15.46
CA LEU A 513 -41.59 -11.87 -16.54
C LEU A 513 -40.61 -11.51 -17.65
N VAL A 514 -40.50 -10.24 -18.02
CA VAL A 514 -39.53 -9.73 -19.00
C VAL A 514 -38.12 -9.91 -18.46
N TYR A 515 -37.87 -9.56 -17.20
CA TYR A 515 -36.58 -9.79 -16.55
C TYR A 515 -36.21 -11.28 -16.56
N TRP A 516 -37.15 -12.16 -16.20
CA TRP A 516 -36.96 -13.60 -16.32
C TRP A 516 -36.63 -14.02 -17.75
N TRP A 517 -37.38 -13.55 -18.75
CA TRP A 517 -37.23 -13.95 -20.14
C TRP A 517 -35.84 -13.57 -20.69
N LYS A 518 -35.36 -12.36 -20.37
CA LYS A 518 -34.03 -11.88 -20.74
C LYS A 518 -32.89 -12.72 -20.13
N LEU A 519 -33.12 -13.35 -18.99
CA LEU A 519 -32.16 -14.21 -18.29
C LEU A 519 -32.28 -15.70 -18.62
N ALA A 520 -33.47 -16.17 -18.99
CA ALA A 520 -33.76 -17.58 -19.28
C ALA A 520 -33.05 -18.06 -20.56
N HIS A 521 -32.81 -17.14 -21.49
CA HIS A 521 -32.18 -17.42 -22.76
C HIS A 521 -30.66 -17.46 -22.68
N THR A 522 -30.05 -18.19 -23.61
CA THR A 522 -28.58 -18.27 -23.69
C THR A 522 -27.97 -16.92 -24.06
N TRP A 523 -28.69 -16.08 -24.81
CA TRP A 523 -28.25 -14.76 -25.24
C TRP A 523 -29.28 -13.74 -24.76
N SER A 524 -28.88 -12.82 -23.89
CA SER A 524 -29.72 -11.72 -23.46
C SER A 524 -29.90 -10.77 -24.63
N LYS A 525 -31.15 -10.63 -25.06
CA LYS A 525 -31.56 -9.81 -26.19
C LYS A 525 -32.58 -8.79 -25.71
N PRO A 526 -32.63 -7.60 -26.32
CA PRO A 526 -33.74 -6.71 -26.11
C PRO A 526 -35.03 -7.34 -26.68
N LEU A 527 -36.18 -6.89 -26.18
CA LEU A 527 -37.48 -7.41 -26.57
C LEU A 527 -37.82 -7.03 -28.02
N ASN A 528 -37.44 -5.83 -28.44
CA ASN A 528 -37.63 -5.33 -29.79
C ASN A 528 -36.71 -6.07 -30.79
N GLY A 529 -37.21 -6.31 -31.99
CA GLY A 529 -36.47 -7.07 -33.01
C GLY A 529 -37.18 -7.13 -34.34
N ASP A 530 -36.99 -8.23 -35.08
CA ASP A 530 -37.90 -8.53 -36.18
C ASP A 530 -39.24 -9.06 -35.64
N GLY A 531 -40.31 -8.98 -36.43
CA GLY A 531 -41.65 -9.40 -35.97
C GLY A 531 -41.74 -10.88 -35.59
N ALA A 532 -40.77 -11.73 -36.01
CA ALA A 532 -40.69 -13.12 -35.61
C ALA A 532 -40.10 -13.30 -34.20
N HIS A 533 -39.06 -12.52 -33.86
CA HIS A 533 -38.45 -12.46 -32.53
C HIS A 533 -39.45 -11.95 -31.49
N GLU A 534 -40.14 -10.85 -31.79
CA GLU A 534 -41.15 -10.26 -30.91
C GLU A 534 -42.27 -11.26 -30.60
N LYS A 535 -42.86 -11.88 -31.63
CA LYS A 535 -43.90 -12.90 -31.42
C LYS A 535 -43.42 -14.05 -30.53
N ASN A 536 -42.22 -14.57 -30.78
CA ASN A 536 -41.68 -15.69 -29.99
C ASN A 536 -41.41 -15.27 -28.53
N ALA A 537 -40.98 -14.03 -28.29
CA ALA A 537 -40.81 -13.49 -26.95
C ALA A 537 -42.15 -13.44 -26.19
N ALA A 538 -43.20 -12.89 -26.81
CA ALA A 538 -44.53 -12.82 -26.21
C ALA A 538 -45.11 -14.20 -25.90
N ASP A 539 -45.02 -15.15 -26.84
CA ASP A 539 -45.52 -16.52 -26.66
C ASP A 539 -44.85 -17.22 -25.47
N GLN A 540 -43.54 -17.04 -25.30
CA GLN A 540 -42.77 -17.63 -24.21
C GLN A 540 -43.09 -17.00 -22.85
N ILE A 541 -43.26 -15.67 -22.80
CA ILE A 541 -43.61 -14.95 -21.57
C ILE A 541 -45.00 -15.38 -21.06
N VAL A 542 -45.98 -15.46 -21.96
CA VAL A 542 -47.33 -15.94 -21.62
C VAL A 542 -47.31 -17.41 -21.17
N ALA A 543 -46.52 -18.26 -21.84
CA ALA A 543 -46.38 -19.66 -21.44
C ALA A 543 -45.78 -19.83 -20.03
N GLU A 544 -44.79 -19.02 -19.66
CA GLU A 544 -44.21 -19.02 -18.31
C GLU A 544 -45.22 -18.54 -17.26
N TYR A 545 -46.00 -17.50 -17.55
CA TYR A 545 -47.08 -17.06 -16.65
C TYR A 545 -48.07 -18.19 -16.34
N ARG A 546 -48.53 -18.91 -17.38
CA ARG A 546 -49.39 -20.09 -17.22
C ARG A 546 -48.74 -21.20 -16.38
N ALA A 547 -47.44 -21.41 -16.56
CA ALA A 547 -46.68 -22.44 -15.83
C ALA A 547 -46.53 -22.09 -14.34
N ARG A 548 -46.28 -20.82 -14.00
CA ARG A 548 -46.20 -20.34 -12.61
C ARG A 548 -47.53 -20.52 -11.89
N ARG A 549 -48.64 -20.12 -12.52
CA ARG A 549 -49.99 -20.28 -11.95
C ARG A 549 -50.38 -21.74 -11.69
N LYS A 550 -49.82 -22.69 -12.45
CA LYS A 550 -50.04 -24.13 -12.26
C LYS A 550 -49.21 -24.72 -11.11
N ARG A 551 -48.07 -24.10 -10.74
CA ARG A 551 -47.17 -24.57 -9.67
C ARG A 551 -47.69 -24.28 -8.26
N ASP A 552 -48.43 -23.19 -8.07
CA ASP A 552 -48.98 -22.83 -6.75
C ASP A 552 -50.08 -23.80 -6.24
N ALA A 553 -50.40 -24.84 -7.02
CA ALA A 553 -51.43 -25.84 -6.71
C ALA A 553 -50.90 -27.24 -6.32
N ASP A 554 -49.58 -27.50 -6.22
CA ASP A 554 -49.02 -28.86 -6.07
C ASP A 554 -48.24 -29.10 -4.74
N ASP A 555 -48.81 -29.91 -3.84
CA ASP A 555 -48.29 -30.23 -2.48
C ASP A 555 -47.14 -31.28 -2.50
N SER A 556 -46.72 -31.73 -3.69
CA SER A 556 -45.64 -32.72 -3.87
C SER A 556 -44.23 -32.17 -3.60
N GLU A 557 -44.06 -30.85 -3.65
CA GLU A 557 -42.78 -30.15 -3.42
C GLU A 557 -42.33 -30.24 -1.95
N LYS A 558 -43.26 -29.99 -1.00
CA LYS A 558 -42.99 -30.05 0.44
C LYS A 558 -42.46 -31.43 0.88
N ARG A 559 -43.04 -32.52 0.37
CA ARG A 559 -42.61 -33.89 0.69
C ARG A 559 -41.20 -34.22 0.20
N MET A 560 -40.75 -33.63 -0.90
CA MET A 560 -39.40 -33.87 -1.43
C MET A 560 -38.35 -33.07 -0.65
N ILE A 561 -38.70 -31.88 -0.18
CA ILE A 561 -37.85 -31.07 0.71
C ILE A 561 -37.58 -31.80 2.02
N GLU A 562 -38.62 -32.27 2.72
CA GLU A 562 -38.48 -32.98 4.00
C GLU A 562 -37.57 -34.20 3.88
N ARG A 563 -37.73 -34.99 2.80
CA ARG A 563 -36.91 -36.18 2.54
C ARG A 563 -35.47 -35.84 2.21
N GLY A 564 -35.24 -34.83 1.37
CA GLY A 564 -33.89 -34.43 1.01
C GLY A 564 -33.11 -33.86 2.20
N ARG A 565 -33.80 -33.19 3.14
CA ARG A 565 -33.24 -32.68 4.40
C ARG A 565 -32.93 -33.77 5.43
N ALA A 566 -33.58 -34.93 5.34
CA ALA A 566 -33.30 -36.06 6.23
C ALA A 566 -31.95 -36.75 5.92
N ILE A 567 -31.30 -36.43 4.80
CA ILE A 567 -29.96 -36.93 4.48
C ILE A 567 -28.93 -36.18 5.35
N PRO A 568 -28.07 -36.90 6.10
CA PRO A 568 -27.10 -36.27 6.99
C PRO A 568 -26.20 -35.28 6.24
N GLY A 569 -26.11 -34.06 6.77
CA GLY A 569 -25.25 -33.02 6.20
C GLY A 569 -25.78 -32.40 4.90
N ALA A 570 -27.02 -32.67 4.48
CA ALA A 570 -27.60 -32.05 3.30
C ALA A 570 -27.52 -30.52 3.38
N ILE A 571 -27.09 -29.89 2.30
CA ILE A 571 -26.99 -28.43 2.14
C ILE A 571 -27.93 -27.89 1.07
N ALA A 572 -28.44 -28.74 0.17
CA ALA A 572 -29.42 -28.34 -0.83
C ALA A 572 -30.28 -29.50 -1.31
N VAL A 573 -31.52 -29.17 -1.67
CA VAL A 573 -32.49 -30.06 -2.32
C VAL A 573 -33.07 -29.32 -3.51
N GLY A 574 -32.98 -29.91 -4.70
CA GLY A 574 -33.44 -29.25 -5.92
C GLY A 574 -33.85 -30.22 -7.00
N ARG A 575 -34.50 -29.68 -8.03
CA ARG A 575 -34.91 -30.41 -9.23
C ARG A 575 -34.14 -29.95 -10.46
N ASP A 576 -33.79 -30.90 -11.32
CA ASP A 576 -33.18 -30.60 -12.62
C ASP A 576 -34.21 -30.18 -13.67
N ARG A 577 -33.74 -29.78 -14.86
CA ARG A 577 -34.61 -29.40 -16.01
C ARG A 577 -35.56 -30.50 -16.46
N GLN A 578 -35.29 -31.77 -16.13
CA GLN A 578 -36.13 -32.91 -16.45
C GLN A 578 -37.14 -33.23 -15.32
N GLY A 579 -37.18 -32.42 -14.26
CA GLY A 579 -38.06 -32.59 -13.12
C GLY A 579 -37.64 -33.70 -12.16
N ARG A 580 -36.39 -34.17 -12.22
CA ARG A 580 -35.83 -35.17 -11.30
C ARG A 580 -35.24 -34.48 -10.07
N TRP A 581 -35.45 -35.09 -8.90
CA TRP A 581 -35.05 -34.53 -7.61
C TRP A 581 -33.73 -35.08 -7.10
N TRP A 582 -32.95 -34.21 -6.46
CA TRP A 582 -31.62 -34.48 -5.96
C TRP A 582 -31.40 -33.83 -4.60
N SER A 583 -30.65 -34.49 -3.72
CA SER A 583 -30.10 -33.93 -2.48
C SER A 583 -28.58 -33.89 -2.57
N TYR A 584 -27.99 -32.82 -2.04
CA TYR A 584 -26.56 -32.53 -2.10
C TYR A 584 -26.02 -32.37 -0.68
N SER A 585 -24.98 -33.12 -0.33
CA SER A 585 -24.31 -33.05 0.97
C SER A 585 -22.79 -32.93 0.78
N PRO A 586 -22.04 -32.21 1.64
CA PRO A 586 -20.57 -32.20 1.61
C PRO A 586 -20.01 -33.61 1.74
N SER A 587 -19.02 -33.96 0.91
CA SER A 587 -18.29 -35.22 1.09
C SER A 587 -17.45 -35.15 2.37
N PRO A 588 -17.58 -36.09 3.32
CA PRO A 588 -17.00 -35.96 4.67
C PRO A 588 -15.46 -35.95 4.70
N ASP A 589 -14.80 -36.58 3.72
CA ASP A 589 -13.34 -36.70 3.67
C ASP A 589 -12.67 -35.63 2.78
N ALA A 590 -13.39 -34.61 2.35
CA ALA A 590 -12.87 -33.59 1.43
C ALA A 590 -11.92 -32.61 2.15
N HIS A 591 -10.61 -32.72 1.90
CA HIS A 591 -9.61 -31.77 2.40
C HIS A 591 -9.77 -30.35 1.79
N ASP A 592 -10.24 -30.27 0.54
CA ASP A 592 -10.53 -28.98 -0.10
C ASP A 592 -12.00 -28.62 0.15
N GLU A 593 -12.24 -27.78 1.17
CA GLU A 593 -13.59 -27.38 1.58
C GLU A 593 -14.39 -26.71 0.45
N GLY A 594 -15.68 -27.06 0.36
CA GLY A 594 -16.61 -26.46 -0.59
C GLY A 594 -16.48 -26.94 -2.03
N VAL A 595 -15.78 -28.07 -2.28
CA VAL A 595 -15.54 -28.59 -3.64
C VAL A 595 -16.39 -29.82 -3.95
N PHE A 596 -16.30 -30.85 -3.10
CA PHE A 596 -16.84 -32.18 -3.37
C PHE A 596 -18.17 -32.43 -2.64
N LEU A 597 -19.17 -32.89 -3.40
CA LEU A 597 -20.51 -33.20 -2.92
C LEU A 597 -20.84 -34.68 -3.13
N ASP A 598 -21.56 -35.22 -2.16
CA ASP A 598 -22.27 -36.48 -2.26
C ASP A 598 -23.67 -36.20 -2.80
N ILE A 599 -23.99 -36.76 -3.98
CA ILE A 599 -25.22 -36.48 -4.72
C ILE A 599 -26.13 -37.70 -4.63
N THR A 600 -27.30 -37.52 -4.00
CA THR A 600 -28.29 -38.58 -3.81
C THR A 600 -29.56 -38.29 -4.60
N ARG A 601 -30.01 -39.27 -5.40
CA ARG A 601 -31.25 -39.14 -6.19
C ARG A 601 -32.47 -39.37 -5.31
N LEU A 602 -33.50 -38.54 -5.46
CA LEU A 602 -34.79 -38.68 -4.78
C LEU A 602 -35.89 -39.08 -5.77
N TYR A 603 -36.58 -40.18 -5.52
CA TYR A 603 -37.71 -40.62 -6.36
C TYR A 603 -39.06 -40.20 -5.75
N ARG A 604 -40.03 -39.85 -6.60
CA ARG A 604 -41.39 -39.45 -6.16
C ARG A 604 -42.11 -40.55 -5.37
N ASN A 605 -41.78 -41.82 -5.63
CA ASN A 605 -42.31 -42.97 -4.90
C ASN A 605 -41.70 -43.15 -3.49
N GLY A 606 -40.74 -42.30 -3.08
CA GLY A 606 -40.12 -42.32 -1.77
C GLY A 606 -38.90 -43.22 -1.61
N ARG A 607 -38.41 -43.85 -2.68
CA ARG A 607 -37.10 -44.51 -2.66
C ARG A 607 -35.98 -43.49 -2.87
N MET A 608 -34.83 -43.74 -2.26
CA MET A 608 -33.57 -43.03 -2.53
C MET A 608 -32.76 -43.86 -3.54
N GLY A 609 -32.11 -43.19 -4.48
CA GLY A 609 -31.16 -43.82 -5.39
C GLY A 609 -29.77 -43.95 -4.77
N GLU A 610 -28.85 -44.54 -5.52
CA GLU A 610 -27.44 -44.63 -5.15
C GLU A 610 -26.82 -43.24 -4.98
N THR A 611 -26.08 -43.05 -3.89
CA THR A 611 -25.33 -41.83 -3.60
C THR A 611 -24.01 -41.85 -4.34
N LYS A 612 -23.80 -40.88 -5.21
CA LYS A 612 -22.51 -40.69 -5.88
C LYS A 612 -21.64 -39.80 -5.00
N THR A 613 -20.55 -40.35 -4.49
CA THR A 613 -19.65 -39.63 -3.57
C THR A 613 -18.59 -38.83 -4.31
N SER A 614 -18.04 -37.81 -3.64
CA SER A 614 -16.93 -36.99 -4.14
C SER A 614 -17.14 -36.39 -5.53
N GLN A 615 -18.34 -35.89 -5.82
CA GLN A 615 -18.68 -35.31 -7.11
C GLN A 615 -18.49 -33.78 -7.12
N THR A 616 -17.91 -33.24 -8.19
CA THR A 616 -17.95 -31.79 -8.45
C THR A 616 -19.22 -31.45 -9.23
N VAL A 617 -19.95 -30.42 -8.80
CA VAL A 617 -21.11 -29.90 -9.53
C VAL A 617 -20.69 -28.66 -10.30
N ALA A 618 -20.72 -28.73 -11.64
CA ALA A 618 -20.42 -27.58 -12.49
C ALA A 618 -21.43 -26.44 -12.25
N ARG A 619 -20.95 -25.19 -12.24
CA ARG A 619 -21.77 -23.98 -12.05
C ARG A 619 -23.01 -23.91 -12.93
N ARG A 620 -22.90 -24.28 -14.21
CA ARG A 620 -24.07 -24.33 -15.12
C ARG A 620 -25.14 -25.30 -14.64
N THR A 621 -24.74 -26.43 -14.07
CA THR A 621 -25.67 -27.42 -13.52
C THR A 621 -26.29 -26.89 -12.23
N ALA A 622 -25.49 -26.32 -11.33
CA ALA A 622 -25.97 -25.71 -10.09
C ALA A 622 -26.98 -24.57 -10.35
N SER A 623 -26.69 -23.65 -11.27
CA SER A 623 -27.60 -22.55 -11.64
C SER A 623 -28.84 -23.01 -12.41
N ALA A 624 -28.81 -24.19 -13.03
CA ALA A 624 -29.95 -24.76 -13.72
C ALA A 624 -30.87 -25.57 -12.79
N LEU A 625 -30.44 -25.84 -11.56
CA LEU A 625 -31.27 -26.48 -10.56
C LEU A 625 -32.30 -25.48 -10.07
N GLN A 626 -33.55 -25.93 -10.02
CA GLN A 626 -34.56 -25.24 -9.26
C GLN A 626 -34.47 -25.74 -7.82
N LEU A 627 -33.82 -24.94 -6.99
CA LEU A 627 -33.65 -25.22 -5.56
C LEU A 627 -34.99 -25.04 -4.86
N ALA A 628 -35.40 -26.09 -4.15
CA ALA A 628 -36.59 -26.06 -3.30
C ALA A 628 -36.22 -25.79 -1.83
N TRP A 629 -34.97 -26.10 -1.45
CA TRP A 629 -34.39 -25.77 -0.17
C TRP A 629 -32.86 -25.68 -0.29
N SER A 630 -32.24 -24.75 0.43
CA SER A 630 -30.78 -24.65 0.56
C SER A 630 -30.39 -24.05 1.90
N ASP A 631 -29.21 -24.45 2.38
CA ASP A 631 -28.48 -23.92 3.52
C ASP A 631 -27.52 -22.80 3.06
N GLU A 632 -27.05 -21.94 3.97
CA GLU A 632 -26.09 -20.87 3.67
C GLU A 632 -24.81 -21.39 2.99
N ARG A 633 -24.36 -22.60 3.37
CA ARG A 633 -23.18 -23.26 2.80
C ARG A 633 -23.30 -23.54 1.30
N TRP A 634 -24.51 -23.65 0.76
CA TRP A 634 -24.73 -23.81 -0.68
C TRP A 634 -24.34 -22.55 -1.46
N GLY A 635 -24.62 -21.36 -0.89
CA GLY A 635 -24.27 -20.08 -1.50
C GLY A 635 -22.76 -19.84 -1.58
N SER A 636 -22.00 -20.38 -0.63
CA SER A 636 -20.54 -20.29 -0.58
C SER A 636 -19.82 -21.45 -1.29
N TRP A 637 -20.54 -22.34 -1.96
CA TRP A 637 -19.96 -23.54 -2.57
C TRP A 637 -19.19 -23.24 -3.87
N LYS A 638 -18.05 -23.90 -4.10
CA LYS A 638 -17.13 -23.63 -5.22
C LYS A 638 -17.55 -24.38 -6.50
N PHE A 639 -18.67 -24.00 -7.11
CA PHE A 639 -19.19 -24.66 -8.32
C PHE A 639 -18.35 -24.49 -9.60
N ASP A 640 -17.38 -23.57 -9.59
CA ASP A 640 -16.39 -23.42 -10.66
C ASP A 640 -15.17 -24.34 -10.47
N ALA A 641 -15.14 -25.17 -9.42
CA ALA A 641 -14.08 -26.13 -9.19
C ALA A 641 -14.06 -27.21 -10.29
N HIS A 642 -12.97 -27.25 -11.05
CA HIS A 642 -12.77 -28.26 -12.09
C HIS A 642 -12.25 -29.58 -11.50
N ALA A 643 -12.88 -30.71 -11.79
CA ALA A 643 -12.54 -32.01 -11.21
C ALA A 643 -11.06 -32.40 -11.36
N ASN A 644 -10.41 -32.02 -12.46
CA ASN A 644 -9.00 -32.34 -12.71
C ASN A 644 -8.01 -31.53 -11.85
N HIS A 645 -8.44 -30.48 -11.15
CA HIS A 645 -7.54 -29.66 -10.34
C HIS A 645 -7.61 -29.96 -8.84
N TYR A 646 -8.66 -30.65 -8.41
CA TYR A 646 -8.90 -30.96 -7.01
C TYR A 646 -8.74 -32.46 -6.77
N LEU A 647 -8.18 -32.79 -5.61
CA LEU A 647 -7.88 -34.17 -5.23
C LEU A 647 -8.88 -34.67 -4.20
N THR A 648 -9.45 -35.83 -4.48
CA THR A 648 -10.21 -36.62 -3.49
C THR A 648 -9.26 -37.13 -2.40
N ALA A 649 -9.83 -37.59 -1.27
CA ALA A 649 -9.05 -38.15 -0.18
C ALA A 649 -8.21 -39.36 -0.60
N GLY A 650 -8.78 -40.23 -1.44
CA GLY A 650 -8.09 -41.41 -1.99
C GLY A 650 -6.91 -41.03 -2.87
N GLU A 651 -7.13 -40.13 -3.83
CA GLU A 651 -6.08 -39.63 -4.73
C GLU A 651 -4.93 -38.96 -3.97
N ARG A 652 -5.25 -38.15 -2.95
CA ARG A 652 -4.22 -37.50 -2.12
C ARG A 652 -3.37 -38.52 -1.36
N ARG A 653 -4.00 -39.56 -0.80
CA ARG A 653 -3.29 -40.64 -0.09
C ARG A 653 -2.35 -41.39 -1.00
N GLU A 654 -2.79 -41.69 -2.23
CA GLU A 654 -1.96 -42.34 -3.25
C GLU A 654 -0.72 -41.50 -3.57
N LEU A 655 -0.88 -40.19 -3.77
CA LEU A 655 0.23 -39.29 -4.06
C LEU A 655 1.21 -39.15 -2.88
N ILE A 656 0.71 -39.15 -1.63
CA ILE A 656 1.56 -39.10 -0.43
C ILE A 656 2.50 -40.32 -0.41
N GLU A 657 1.95 -41.52 -0.63
CA GLU A 657 2.77 -42.75 -0.65
C GLU A 657 3.74 -42.78 -1.83
N GLN A 658 3.31 -42.34 -3.02
CA GLN A 658 4.23 -42.18 -4.17
C GLN A 658 5.37 -41.20 -3.84
N ALA A 659 5.07 -40.08 -3.18
CA ALA A 659 6.07 -39.05 -2.87
C ALA A 659 7.08 -39.52 -1.81
N LYS A 660 6.60 -40.20 -0.75
CA LYS A 660 7.45 -40.82 0.28
C LYS A 660 8.37 -41.88 -0.30
N ALA A 661 7.89 -42.69 -1.25
CA ALA A 661 8.71 -43.71 -1.89
C ALA A 661 9.84 -43.13 -2.76
N LEU A 662 9.69 -41.89 -3.24
CA LEU A 662 10.64 -41.22 -4.14
C LEU A 662 11.58 -40.23 -3.42
N SER A 663 11.42 -39.99 -2.13
CA SER A 663 12.29 -39.08 -1.37
C SER A 663 13.64 -39.72 -1.02
N SER A 664 14.70 -38.92 -1.02
CA SER A 664 16.00 -39.29 -0.46
C SER A 664 15.93 -39.20 1.07
N GLY A 665 16.13 -40.32 1.77
CA GLY A 665 16.17 -40.36 3.23
C GLY A 665 14.82 -40.69 3.89
N THR A 666 14.72 -40.39 5.19
CA THR A 666 13.54 -40.74 6.00
C THR A 666 12.52 -39.59 5.94
N PRO A 667 11.31 -39.78 5.37
CA PRO A 667 10.31 -38.73 5.27
C PRO A 667 9.92 -38.20 6.65
N VAL A 668 10.04 -36.89 6.85
CA VAL A 668 9.60 -36.22 8.09
C VAL A 668 8.19 -35.67 7.90
N VAL A 669 7.96 -35.00 6.77
CA VAL A 669 6.69 -34.33 6.47
C VAL A 669 6.44 -34.26 4.96
N VAL A 670 5.16 -34.32 4.57
CA VAL A 670 4.70 -34.01 3.22
C VAL A 670 3.79 -32.79 3.25
N THR A 671 4.08 -31.82 2.40
CA THR A 671 3.29 -30.60 2.23
C THR A 671 2.70 -30.51 0.82
N GLU A 672 1.50 -29.91 0.73
CA GLU A 672 0.81 -29.63 -0.53
C GLU A 672 0.79 -28.12 -0.76
N LEU A 673 1.31 -27.67 -1.91
CA LEU A 673 1.11 -26.33 -2.41
C LEU A 673 -0.02 -26.35 -3.44
N PHE A 674 -1.08 -25.62 -3.16
CA PHE A 674 -2.22 -25.47 -4.07
C PHE A 674 -2.67 -24.02 -4.12
N ASP A 675 -2.68 -23.43 -5.31
CA ASP A 675 -3.22 -22.09 -5.56
C ASP A 675 -4.65 -22.19 -6.13
N PRO A 676 -5.71 -21.80 -5.40
CA PRO A 676 -7.06 -21.76 -5.95
C PRO A 676 -7.22 -20.82 -7.14
N LYS A 677 -6.39 -19.76 -7.27
CA LYS A 677 -6.39 -18.82 -8.40
C LYS A 677 -5.73 -19.42 -9.64
N HIS A 678 -4.74 -20.30 -9.44
CA HIS A 678 -4.05 -21.03 -10.50
C HIS A 678 -4.12 -22.55 -10.25
N PRO A 679 -5.31 -23.16 -10.32
CA PRO A 679 -5.55 -24.50 -9.80
C PRO A 679 -4.80 -25.61 -10.54
N GLY A 680 -4.26 -25.33 -11.74
CA GLY A 680 -3.33 -26.22 -12.44
C GLY A 680 -1.90 -26.23 -11.88
N ARG A 681 -1.55 -25.33 -10.96
CA ARG A 681 -0.26 -25.25 -10.26
C ARG A 681 -0.39 -25.89 -8.87
N ARG A 682 -0.54 -27.23 -8.86
CA ARG A 682 -0.51 -28.03 -7.63
C ARG A 682 0.80 -28.80 -7.55
N SER A 683 1.45 -28.78 -6.40
CA SER A 683 2.67 -29.57 -6.16
C SER A 683 2.70 -30.16 -4.77
N ILE A 684 3.37 -31.30 -4.66
CA ILE A 684 3.61 -32.01 -3.40
C ILE A 684 5.10 -31.98 -3.12
N HIS A 685 5.45 -31.70 -1.86
CA HIS A 685 6.83 -31.60 -1.39
C HIS A 685 7.03 -32.51 -0.19
N VAL A 686 8.10 -33.31 -0.22
CA VAL A 686 8.54 -34.14 0.90
C VAL A 686 9.80 -33.51 1.46
N TYR A 687 9.82 -33.33 2.78
CA TYR A 687 11.01 -32.98 3.53
C TYR A 687 11.47 -34.23 4.26
N ALA A 688 12.67 -34.69 3.94
CA ALA A 688 13.21 -35.94 4.44
C ALA A 688 14.54 -35.70 5.15
N TRP A 689 14.77 -36.45 6.23
CA TRP A 689 16.04 -36.45 6.94
C TRP A 689 17.08 -37.26 6.19
N VAL A 690 18.21 -36.63 5.89
CA VAL A 690 19.26 -37.18 5.03
C VAL A 690 20.60 -37.40 5.72
N ALA A 691 20.75 -36.99 6.98
CA ALA A 691 21.97 -37.27 7.73
C ALA A 691 22.06 -38.75 8.12
N GLU A 692 23.30 -39.24 8.28
CA GLU A 692 23.59 -40.66 8.52
C GLU A 692 22.98 -41.19 9.83
N LYS A 693 22.98 -40.36 10.88
CA LYS A 693 22.41 -40.69 12.18
C LYS A 693 21.03 -40.05 12.34
N PRO A 694 20.12 -40.65 13.13
CA PRO A 694 18.85 -40.01 13.45
C PRO A 694 19.07 -38.70 14.23
N PRO A 695 18.12 -37.74 14.19
CA PRO A 695 18.27 -36.44 14.84
C PRO A 695 18.59 -36.51 16.34
N THR A 696 18.15 -37.57 17.02
CA THR A 696 18.41 -37.82 18.44
C THR A 696 19.88 -38.06 18.76
N GLU A 697 20.60 -38.74 17.85
CA GLU A 697 22.00 -39.18 17.99
C GLU A 697 22.99 -38.25 17.27
N GLU A 698 22.50 -37.31 16.47
CA GLU A 698 23.32 -36.34 15.75
C GLU A 698 23.96 -35.32 16.72
N GLU A 699 25.24 -35.01 16.49
CA GLU A 699 25.99 -34.05 17.31
C GLU A 699 25.53 -32.61 17.03
N PRO A 700 25.15 -31.84 18.07
CA PRO A 700 24.69 -30.48 17.88
C PRO A 700 25.83 -29.55 17.44
N ILE A 701 25.51 -28.59 16.59
CA ILE A 701 26.46 -27.58 16.08
C ILE A 701 26.02 -26.18 16.52
N SER A 702 26.96 -25.24 16.58
CA SER A 702 26.65 -23.83 16.84
C SER A 702 25.84 -23.23 15.69
N SER A 703 24.51 -23.20 15.85
CA SER A 703 23.60 -22.52 14.93
C SER A 703 22.26 -22.24 15.59
N HIS A 704 21.75 -21.02 15.43
CA HIS A 704 20.41 -20.64 15.87
C HIS A 704 19.30 -21.26 15.02
N ASP A 705 19.62 -21.61 13.76
CA ASP A 705 18.67 -22.26 12.87
C ASP A 705 19.40 -23.17 11.88
N VAL A 706 19.54 -24.43 12.28
CA VAL A 706 20.17 -25.51 11.49
C VAL A 706 19.40 -25.90 10.23
N TYR A 707 18.17 -25.41 10.05
CA TYR A 707 17.36 -25.70 8.87
C TYR A 707 16.98 -24.44 8.06
N SER A 708 17.71 -23.34 8.29
CA SER A 708 17.66 -22.14 7.45
C SER A 708 18.32 -22.37 6.09
N TRP A 709 18.06 -21.48 5.12
CA TRP A 709 18.71 -21.56 3.80
C TRP A 709 20.24 -21.55 3.85
N ARG A 710 20.83 -20.88 4.84
CA ARG A 710 22.30 -20.76 4.98
C ARG A 710 22.98 -22.10 5.27
N GLN A 711 22.23 -23.07 5.79
CA GLN A 711 22.71 -24.43 6.10
C GLN A 711 21.93 -25.51 5.32
N SER A 712 21.10 -25.08 4.35
CA SER A 712 20.11 -25.95 3.72
C SER A 712 20.74 -27.14 2.98
N ASN A 713 20.15 -28.32 3.21
CA ASN A 713 20.46 -29.64 2.66
C ASN A 713 21.45 -30.54 3.44
N LYS A 714 22.01 -30.13 4.59
CA LYS A 714 22.83 -31.07 5.39
C LYS A 714 21.99 -32.13 6.12
N TYR A 715 20.88 -31.71 6.72
CA TYR A 715 20.08 -32.57 7.61
C TYR A 715 18.71 -32.89 7.02
N ILE A 716 18.06 -31.91 6.41
CA ILE A 716 16.74 -32.08 5.78
C ILE A 716 16.83 -31.64 4.32
N GLU A 717 16.49 -32.55 3.42
CA GLU A 717 16.39 -32.30 1.98
C GLU A 717 14.91 -32.22 1.59
N ARG A 718 14.61 -31.26 0.71
CA ARG A 718 13.28 -31.11 0.10
C ARG A 718 13.28 -31.68 -1.31
N THR A 719 12.37 -32.61 -1.57
CA THR A 719 12.05 -33.06 -2.93
C THR A 719 10.61 -32.72 -3.29
N GLY A 720 10.38 -32.15 -4.48
CA GLY A 720 9.06 -31.70 -4.93
C GLY A 720 8.67 -32.20 -6.30
N TRP A 721 7.37 -32.41 -6.52
CA TRP A 721 6.80 -32.82 -7.81
C TRP A 721 5.54 -32.04 -8.12
N SER A 722 5.30 -31.73 -9.39
CA SER A 722 4.00 -31.24 -9.85
C SER A 722 2.97 -32.36 -9.78
N VAL A 723 1.72 -32.06 -9.47
CA VAL A 723 0.63 -33.05 -9.53
C VAL A 723 0.00 -33.03 -10.92
N VAL A 724 -0.15 -34.20 -11.54
CA VAL A 724 -0.88 -34.38 -12.79
C VAL A 724 -2.11 -35.24 -12.52
N LYS A 725 -3.28 -34.74 -12.92
CA LYS A 725 -4.55 -35.47 -12.87
C LYS A 725 -5.20 -35.42 -14.24
N ASP A 726 -5.36 -36.57 -14.85
CA ASP A 726 -5.94 -36.77 -16.18
C ASP A 726 -6.98 -37.90 -16.13
N SER A 727 -7.43 -38.38 -17.30
CA SER A 727 -8.43 -39.46 -17.38
C SER A 727 -7.91 -40.79 -16.84
N ASP A 728 -6.60 -40.97 -16.77
CA ASP A 728 -5.95 -42.23 -16.39
C ASP A 728 -5.67 -42.29 -14.88
N GLY A 729 -5.89 -41.19 -14.15
CA GLY A 729 -5.81 -41.10 -12.70
C GLY A 729 -4.96 -39.93 -12.22
N VAL A 730 -4.39 -40.09 -11.03
CA VAL A 730 -3.54 -39.09 -10.38
C VAL A 730 -2.10 -39.61 -10.27
N ARG A 731 -1.11 -38.78 -10.57
CA ARG A 731 0.30 -39.14 -10.46
C ARG A 731 1.20 -37.94 -10.19
N LEU A 732 2.40 -38.23 -9.68
CA LEU A 732 3.48 -37.26 -9.63
C LEU A 732 4.04 -37.02 -11.03
N GLY A 733 4.17 -35.76 -11.40
CA GLY A 733 4.72 -35.30 -12.67
C GLY A 733 6.21 -34.96 -12.57
N ASN A 734 6.63 -33.94 -13.31
CA ASN A 734 8.02 -33.49 -13.29
C ASN A 734 8.43 -32.96 -11.91
N ARG A 735 9.73 -33.02 -11.61
CA ARG A 735 10.27 -32.38 -10.40
C ARG A 735 9.88 -30.89 -10.39
N SER A 736 9.20 -30.48 -9.34
CA SER A 736 8.76 -29.11 -9.16
C SER A 736 9.87 -28.30 -8.53
N ARG A 737 10.34 -27.27 -9.24
CA ARG A 737 11.21 -26.21 -8.70
C ARG A 737 10.40 -24.98 -8.28
N SER A 738 9.13 -25.15 -7.91
CA SER A 738 8.28 -24.02 -7.52
C SER A 738 8.96 -23.21 -6.43
N SER A 739 9.20 -21.92 -6.70
CA SER A 739 9.78 -20.94 -5.77
C SER A 739 8.84 -20.55 -4.63
N GLN A 740 7.56 -20.94 -4.72
CA GLN A 740 6.54 -20.64 -3.71
C GLN A 740 6.54 -21.64 -2.55
N ALA A 741 7.07 -22.85 -2.75
CA ALA A 741 7.33 -23.78 -1.66
C ALA A 741 8.81 -23.67 -1.30
N SER A 742 9.09 -23.30 -0.05
CA SER A 742 10.43 -22.98 0.41
C SER A 742 11.36 -24.20 0.38
N ASP A 743 12.58 -23.96 -0.08
CA ASP A 743 13.68 -24.93 0.05
C ASP A 743 14.15 -25.09 1.52
N GLN A 744 13.64 -24.25 2.42
CA GLN A 744 13.99 -24.26 3.83
C GLN A 744 12.93 -25.00 4.64
N PHE A 745 13.36 -25.85 5.56
CA PHE A 745 12.44 -26.44 6.54
C PHE A 745 11.98 -25.39 7.56
N SER A 746 12.84 -24.45 7.98
CA SER A 746 12.51 -23.39 8.94
C SER A 746 11.89 -22.14 8.28
N HIS A 747 11.06 -22.28 7.25
CA HIS A 747 10.65 -21.12 6.46
C HIS A 747 9.59 -20.23 7.13
N TYR A 748 8.54 -20.83 7.69
CA TYR A 748 7.44 -20.08 8.29
C TYR A 748 7.56 -20.11 9.81
N SER A 749 7.58 -18.92 10.42
CA SER A 749 7.56 -18.74 11.87
C SER A 749 6.11 -18.61 12.36
N GLY A 750 5.57 -19.61 13.07
CA GLY A 750 4.27 -19.44 13.73
C GLY A 750 3.58 -20.73 14.19
N GLY A 751 3.12 -20.73 15.44
CA GLY A 751 1.94 -21.47 15.93
C GLY A 751 2.04 -22.98 16.14
N THR A 752 3.06 -23.67 15.61
CA THR A 752 3.19 -25.13 15.81
C THR A 752 4.05 -25.46 17.04
N LYS A 753 3.81 -26.63 17.67
CA LYS A 753 4.64 -27.12 18.79
C LYS A 753 6.11 -27.38 18.40
N TRP A 754 6.42 -27.48 17.11
CA TRP A 754 7.76 -27.73 16.56
C TRP A 754 8.51 -26.46 16.14
N GLY A 755 7.96 -25.28 16.43
CA GLY A 755 8.55 -23.98 16.08
C GLY A 755 8.39 -23.64 14.60
N SER A 756 9.47 -23.20 13.95
CA SER A 756 9.46 -22.86 12.52
C SER A 756 9.32 -24.13 11.65
N THR A 757 8.38 -24.10 10.70
CA THR A 757 8.02 -25.24 9.85
C THR A 757 7.90 -24.83 8.36
N PRO A 758 7.92 -25.78 7.40
CA PRO A 758 7.79 -25.46 5.98
C PRO A 758 6.34 -25.32 5.50
N TRP A 759 5.35 -25.40 6.40
CA TRP A 759 3.93 -25.21 6.10
C TRP A 759 3.31 -24.14 7.00
N TRP A 760 2.12 -23.70 6.63
CA TRP A 760 1.32 -22.78 7.43
C TRP A 760 0.37 -23.53 8.39
N PRO A 761 0.23 -23.10 9.66
CA PRO A 761 -0.74 -23.71 10.56
C PRO A 761 -2.18 -23.42 10.11
N ASP A 762 -3.07 -24.40 10.29
CA ASP A 762 -4.47 -24.33 9.83
C ASP A 762 -5.27 -23.18 10.49
N THR A 763 -4.82 -22.68 11.65
CA THR A 763 -5.46 -21.59 12.39
C THR A 763 -5.08 -20.19 11.92
N ALA A 764 -4.13 -20.06 10.99
CA ALA A 764 -3.62 -18.75 10.59
C ALA A 764 -4.47 -18.14 9.45
N THR A 765 -4.70 -16.83 9.53
CA THR A 765 -5.61 -16.11 8.61
C THR A 765 -5.15 -16.21 7.15
N PRO A 766 -6.02 -16.67 6.22
CA PRO A 766 -5.66 -16.79 4.82
C PRO A 766 -5.41 -15.42 4.16
N ASP A 767 -4.15 -15.00 4.08
CA ASP A 767 -3.73 -13.84 3.29
C ASP A 767 -3.45 -14.30 1.86
N GLY A 768 -4.48 -14.31 1.01
CA GLY A 768 -4.47 -14.13 -0.46
C GLY A 768 -3.59 -15.01 -1.38
N ASP A 769 -2.58 -15.71 -0.88
CA ASP A 769 -1.50 -16.37 -1.58
C ASP A 769 -1.53 -17.90 -1.40
N ALA A 770 -1.03 -18.61 -2.41
CA ALA A 770 -0.84 -20.07 -2.35
C ALA A 770 0.23 -20.42 -1.31
N ARG A 771 -0.16 -21.12 -0.24
CA ARG A 771 0.73 -21.49 0.86
C ARG A 771 0.83 -23.01 0.99
N PRO A 772 2.02 -23.56 1.33
CA PRO A 772 2.17 -24.98 1.62
C PRO A 772 1.32 -25.37 2.85
N ARG A 773 0.50 -26.39 2.70
CA ARG A 773 -0.34 -26.99 3.75
C ARG A 773 0.23 -28.33 4.18
N LEU A 774 0.10 -28.68 5.45
CA LEU A 774 0.46 -30.01 5.94
C LEU A 774 -0.53 -31.05 5.44
N ILE A 775 -0.06 -32.10 4.78
CA ILE A 775 -0.92 -33.22 4.33
C ILE A 775 -0.52 -34.58 4.92
N TRP A 776 0.70 -34.68 5.48
CA TRP A 776 1.16 -35.85 6.25
C TRP A 776 2.38 -35.47 7.08
N ALA A 777 2.53 -36.05 8.28
CA ALA A 777 3.70 -35.92 9.13
C ALA A 777 4.00 -37.21 9.90
N ASP A 778 5.28 -37.47 10.15
CA ASP A 778 5.74 -38.37 11.21
C ASP A 778 6.02 -37.55 12.47
N GLU A 779 5.10 -37.59 13.43
CA GLU A 779 5.19 -36.77 14.64
C GLU A 779 6.44 -37.09 15.49
N ALA A 780 6.82 -38.37 15.59
CA ALA A 780 7.97 -38.78 16.38
C ALA A 780 9.28 -38.25 15.76
N MET A 781 9.37 -38.30 14.44
CA MET A 781 10.51 -37.74 13.72
C MET A 781 10.55 -36.20 13.81
N LEU A 782 9.40 -35.52 13.73
CA LEU A 782 9.31 -34.08 13.92
C LEU A 782 9.74 -33.63 15.33
N ASP A 783 9.35 -34.37 16.37
CA ASP A 783 9.78 -34.10 17.75
C ASP A 783 11.31 -34.23 17.90
N ALA A 784 11.90 -35.24 17.26
CA ALA A 784 13.35 -35.43 17.24
C ALA A 784 14.08 -34.28 16.50
N VAL A 785 13.58 -33.88 15.34
CA VAL A 785 14.08 -32.75 14.54
C VAL A 785 14.00 -31.43 15.31
N ALA A 786 12.91 -31.18 16.03
CA ALA A 786 12.75 -29.98 16.85
C ALA A 786 13.73 -29.99 18.03
N SER A 787 13.88 -31.13 18.70
CA SER A 787 14.82 -31.30 19.82
C SER A 787 16.27 -31.05 19.38
N PHE A 788 16.67 -31.54 18.20
CA PHE A 788 18.01 -31.28 17.65
C PHE A 788 18.26 -29.77 17.45
N ARG A 789 17.28 -29.03 16.90
CA ARG A 789 17.37 -27.57 16.73
C ARG A 789 17.62 -26.85 18.05
N ILE A 790 16.92 -27.25 19.13
CA ILE A 790 17.06 -26.64 20.46
C ILE A 790 18.49 -26.84 20.99
N ARG A 791 19.05 -28.06 20.86
CA ARG A 791 20.44 -28.33 21.28
C ARG A 791 21.45 -27.45 20.53
N CYS A 792 21.27 -27.25 19.23
CA CYS A 792 22.15 -26.41 18.41
C CYS A 792 22.06 -24.91 18.78
N ALA A 793 20.85 -24.42 19.05
CA ALA A 793 20.63 -23.03 19.45
C ALA A 793 21.30 -22.72 20.79
N ALA A 794 21.21 -23.63 21.76
CA ALA A 794 21.84 -23.48 23.07
C ALA A 794 23.37 -23.28 22.98
N ILE A 795 24.05 -24.05 22.13
CA ILE A 795 25.50 -23.90 21.89
C ILE A 795 25.81 -22.52 21.28
N ALA A 796 24.99 -22.08 20.32
CA ALA A 796 25.22 -20.81 19.65
C ALA A 796 24.96 -19.59 20.56
N ASP A 797 24.04 -19.71 21.51
CA ASP A 797 23.82 -18.69 22.53
C ASP A 797 25.01 -18.61 23.49
N GLU A 798 25.55 -19.74 23.96
CA GLU A 798 26.74 -19.80 24.79
C GLU A 798 27.96 -19.17 24.11
N GLU A 799 28.22 -19.52 22.84
CA GLU A 799 29.30 -18.91 22.05
C GLU A 799 29.13 -17.40 21.84
N ARG A 800 27.88 -16.93 21.68
CA ARG A 800 27.59 -15.50 21.51
C ARG A 800 27.85 -14.73 22.80
N GLU A 801 27.46 -15.28 23.95
CA GLU A 801 27.72 -14.66 25.25
C GLU A 801 29.23 -14.56 25.52
N GLN A 802 29.99 -15.63 25.26
CA GLN A 802 31.45 -15.61 25.35
C GLN A 802 32.07 -14.56 24.41
N ARG A 803 31.58 -14.46 23.17
CA ARG A 803 32.05 -13.45 22.21
C ARG A 803 31.75 -12.02 22.65
N ARG A 804 30.55 -11.75 23.15
CA ARG A 804 30.17 -10.42 23.66
C ARG A 804 31.03 -10.00 24.83
N ALA A 805 31.31 -10.92 25.76
CA ALA A 805 32.20 -10.67 26.89
C ALA A 805 33.63 -10.33 26.41
N ALA A 806 34.15 -11.09 25.44
CA ALA A 806 35.48 -10.83 24.86
C ALA A 806 35.54 -9.50 24.08
N GLU A 807 34.49 -9.15 23.32
CA GLU A 807 34.40 -7.88 22.60
C GLU A 807 34.37 -6.69 23.55
N ALA A 808 33.56 -6.76 24.60
CA ALA A 808 33.46 -5.70 25.62
C ALA A 808 34.81 -5.48 26.33
N ALA A 809 35.50 -6.56 26.70
CA ALA A 809 36.83 -6.46 27.32
C ALA A 809 37.85 -5.75 26.42
N ALA A 810 37.88 -6.05 25.12
CA ALA A 810 38.81 -5.40 24.19
C ALA A 810 38.48 -3.92 23.92
N TYR A 811 37.19 -3.56 23.86
CA TYR A 811 36.78 -2.16 23.67
C TYR A 811 37.16 -1.26 24.84
N ALA A 812 37.16 -1.80 26.07
CA ALA A 812 37.56 -1.05 27.27
C ALA A 812 38.99 -0.46 27.14
N TYR A 813 39.90 -1.16 26.44
CA TYR A 813 41.26 -0.68 26.21
C TYR A 813 41.40 0.12 24.91
N SER A 814 40.66 -0.22 23.84
CA SER A 814 40.85 0.43 22.53
C SER A 814 40.31 1.87 22.49
N GLN A 815 39.23 2.17 23.21
CA GLN A 815 38.64 3.51 23.24
C GLN A 815 39.57 4.57 23.84
N PRO A 816 40.24 4.36 25.00
CA PRO A 816 41.25 5.28 25.50
C PRO A 816 42.43 5.49 24.54
N ILE A 817 42.85 4.45 23.82
CA ILE A 817 43.93 4.53 22.83
C ILE A 817 43.52 5.43 21.66
N GLU A 818 42.28 5.30 21.17
CA GLU A 818 41.75 6.14 20.10
C GLU A 818 41.77 7.63 20.48
N ALA A 819 41.36 7.95 21.70
CA ALA A 819 41.40 9.32 22.21
C ALA A 819 42.84 9.88 22.22
N ARG A 820 43.84 9.09 22.62
CA ARG A 820 45.26 9.49 22.62
C ARG A 820 45.82 9.72 21.21
N ILE A 821 45.42 8.90 20.24
CA ILE A 821 45.81 9.07 18.83
C ILE A 821 45.22 10.38 18.29
N GLU A 822 43.95 10.66 18.59
CA GLU A 822 43.30 11.90 18.18
C GLU A 822 43.98 13.14 18.78
N GLU A 823 44.34 13.10 20.07
CA GLU A 823 45.13 14.16 20.72
C GLU A 823 46.45 14.43 20.00
N GLN A 824 47.19 13.38 19.61
CA GLN A 824 48.46 13.50 18.90
C GLN A 824 48.29 14.04 17.47
N ILE A 825 47.26 13.61 16.73
CA ILE A 825 46.97 14.13 15.39
C ILE A 825 46.65 15.63 15.45
N ILE A 826 45.82 16.03 16.42
CA ILE A 826 45.49 17.43 16.65
C ILE A 826 46.76 18.22 17.01
N ALA A 827 47.64 17.66 17.84
CA ALA A 827 48.91 18.31 18.20
C ALA A 827 49.88 18.44 17.01
N GLN A 828 50.00 17.43 16.15
CA GLN A 828 50.83 17.48 14.94
C GLN A 828 50.28 18.45 13.89
N ALA A 829 48.96 18.44 13.66
CA ALA A 829 48.30 19.38 12.77
C ALA A 829 48.43 20.81 13.30
N LYS A 830 48.39 21.00 14.62
CA LYS A 830 48.67 22.29 15.28
C LYS A 830 50.12 22.71 15.08
N ALA A 831 51.08 21.79 15.18
CA ALA A 831 52.49 22.07 14.94
C ALA A 831 52.77 22.48 13.49
N ARG A 832 52.16 21.81 12.50
CA ARG A 832 52.22 22.21 11.08
C ARG A 832 51.54 23.54 10.82
N PHE A 833 50.40 23.79 11.47
CA PHE A 833 49.74 25.09 11.39
C PHE A 833 50.63 26.22 11.94
N ILE A 834 51.36 25.96 13.02
CA ILE A 834 52.38 26.87 13.57
C ILE A 834 53.55 27.05 12.59
N GLU A 835 53.94 26.03 11.85
CA GLU A 835 55.01 26.09 10.83
C GLU A 835 54.59 26.87 9.58
N ASP A 836 53.38 26.64 9.07
CA ASP A 836 52.86 27.21 7.83
C ASP A 836 52.37 28.65 7.99
N PHE A 837 51.75 28.97 9.13
CA PHE A 837 51.14 30.28 9.39
C PHE A 837 51.86 31.08 10.48
N GLY A 838 52.89 30.50 11.10
CA GLY A 838 53.62 31.08 12.23
C GLY A 838 52.91 30.85 13.56
N ALA A 839 53.66 30.84 14.67
CA ALA A 839 53.07 30.80 16.02
C ALA A 839 52.11 31.99 16.27
N ASP A 840 52.29 33.07 15.50
CA ASP A 840 51.50 34.30 15.56
C ASP A 840 50.11 34.17 14.87
N ALA A 841 49.80 33.04 14.20
CA ALA A 841 48.47 32.75 13.63
C ALA A 841 47.62 31.67 14.37
N LEU A 842 48.13 31.06 15.45
CA LEU A 842 47.43 30.17 16.41
C LEU A 842 46.02 30.63 16.90
N ASP A 843 45.56 31.88 16.66
CA ASP A 843 44.19 32.39 16.90
C ASP A 843 43.22 31.61 16.08
N LEU A 844 43.65 31.41 14.85
CA LEU A 844 42.85 30.88 13.78
C LEU A 844 42.88 29.34 13.88
N TRP A 845 43.67 28.74 14.78
CA TRP A 845 43.77 27.29 14.95
C TRP A 845 42.42 26.63 15.29
N PRO A 846 41.58 27.11 16.21
CA PRO A 846 40.27 26.49 16.46
C PRO A 846 39.31 26.58 15.27
N ALA A 847 39.35 27.67 14.50
CA ALA A 847 38.56 27.82 13.27
C ALA A 847 39.12 26.97 12.12
N HIS A 848 40.46 26.86 12.04
CA HIS A 848 41.17 26.02 11.08
C HIS A 848 40.95 24.54 11.38
N LEU A 849 41.00 24.13 12.65
CA LEU A 849 40.70 22.78 13.12
C LEU A 849 39.28 22.35 12.74
N LYS A 850 38.29 23.24 12.83
CA LYS A 850 36.90 22.99 12.38
C LYS A 850 36.77 22.86 10.85
N THR A 851 37.66 23.46 10.08
CA THR A 851 37.67 23.33 8.60
C THR A 851 38.52 22.17 8.11
N LEU A 852 39.46 21.69 8.92
CA LEU A 852 40.26 20.50 8.66
C LEU A 852 39.41 19.24 8.84
N LYS A 853 39.33 18.43 7.77
CA LYS A 853 38.81 17.07 7.84
C LYS A 853 39.93 16.14 8.33
N LEU A 854 40.27 16.23 9.62
CA LEU A 854 41.24 15.31 10.24
C LEU A 854 40.65 13.90 10.19
N ARG A 855 41.30 13.01 9.43
CA ARG A 855 40.95 11.59 9.39
C ARG A 855 41.88 10.88 10.36
N ASN A 856 41.32 10.07 11.25
CA ASN A 856 42.13 9.10 11.98
C ASN A 856 42.71 8.11 10.95
N PRO A 857 44.05 8.05 10.77
CA PRO A 857 44.66 7.15 9.80
C PRO A 857 44.52 5.68 10.21
N ILE A 858 44.19 5.42 11.49
CA ILE A 858 44.00 4.09 12.05
C ILE A 858 42.51 3.87 12.26
N HIS A 859 41.98 2.80 11.66
CA HIS A 859 40.60 2.41 11.86
C HIS A 859 40.41 1.86 13.30
N SER A 860 39.36 2.29 14.00
CA SER A 860 39.05 1.88 15.39
C SER A 860 39.08 0.36 15.59
N ARG A 861 38.46 -0.36 14.64
CA ARG A 861 38.47 -1.82 14.62
C ARG A 861 39.89 -2.43 14.57
N THR A 862 40.88 -1.75 13.99
CA THR A 862 42.29 -2.19 13.97
C THR A 862 42.93 -2.18 15.33
N LEU A 863 42.65 -1.15 16.13
CA LEU A 863 43.11 -1.09 17.51
C LEU A 863 42.42 -2.17 18.34
N TRP A 864 41.10 -2.29 18.19
CA TRP A 864 40.33 -3.37 18.81
C TRP A 864 40.88 -4.75 18.48
N GLY A 865 41.18 -5.03 17.21
CA GLY A 865 41.64 -6.35 16.77
C GLY A 865 43.01 -6.72 17.34
N VAL A 866 43.95 -5.78 17.38
CA VAL A 866 45.29 -6.00 17.95
C VAL A 866 45.22 -6.25 19.46
N VAL A 867 44.38 -5.48 20.18
CA VAL A 867 44.12 -5.67 21.62
C VAL A 867 43.40 -7.00 21.89
N ALA A 868 42.37 -7.32 21.10
CA ALA A 868 41.59 -8.55 21.26
C ALA A 868 42.44 -9.81 21.08
N ILE A 869 43.43 -9.78 20.18
CA ILE A 869 44.39 -10.88 20.00
C ILE A 869 45.29 -11.03 21.24
N ALA A 870 45.81 -9.93 21.77
CA ALA A 870 46.61 -9.96 22.99
C ALA A 870 45.81 -10.56 24.17
N LEU A 871 44.57 -10.10 24.39
CA LEU A 871 43.69 -10.62 25.44
C LEU A 871 43.34 -12.10 25.24
N ALA A 872 42.99 -12.52 24.01
CA ALA A 872 42.61 -13.90 23.71
C ALA A 872 43.76 -14.91 23.96
N HIS A 873 45.00 -14.46 23.84
CA HIS A 873 46.20 -15.28 24.08
C HIS A 873 46.85 -15.02 25.45
N GLY A 874 46.18 -14.27 26.35
CA GLY A 874 46.67 -13.98 27.70
C GLY A 874 47.93 -13.11 27.75
N HIS A 875 48.20 -12.34 26.69
CA HIS A 875 49.32 -11.40 26.64
C HIS A 875 48.96 -10.11 27.38
N PRO A 876 49.85 -9.56 28.23
CA PRO A 876 49.59 -8.31 28.92
C PRO A 876 49.38 -7.17 27.92
N VAL A 877 48.26 -6.46 28.04
CA VAL A 877 47.95 -5.30 27.19
C VAL A 877 48.50 -4.01 27.81
N VAL A 878 48.30 -3.83 29.11
CA VAL A 878 48.75 -2.66 29.85
C VAL A 878 50.28 -2.60 29.88
N GLY A 879 50.84 -1.41 29.64
CA GLY A 879 52.28 -1.18 29.65
C GLY A 879 53.00 -1.59 28.35
N GLN A 880 52.30 -2.18 27.39
CA GLN A 880 52.83 -2.42 26.04
C GLN A 880 52.58 -1.22 25.13
N THR A 881 53.47 -1.01 24.15
CA THR A 881 53.24 -0.06 23.06
C THR A 881 52.37 -0.67 21.96
N LEU A 882 51.74 0.16 21.14
CA LEU A 882 50.95 -0.30 20.00
C LEU A 882 51.77 -1.13 19.00
N ASP A 883 53.04 -0.79 18.79
CA ASP A 883 53.96 -1.60 17.96
C ASP A 883 54.21 -2.99 18.56
N GLN A 884 54.40 -3.07 19.88
CA GLN A 884 54.59 -4.36 20.57
C GLN A 884 53.35 -5.24 20.47
N LEU A 885 52.16 -4.64 20.60
CA LEU A 885 50.90 -5.36 20.39
C LEU A 885 50.69 -5.74 18.92
N ALA A 886 51.08 -4.90 17.96
CA ALA A 886 51.05 -5.22 16.54
C ALA A 886 51.98 -6.39 16.18
N ASP A 887 53.17 -6.44 16.77
CA ASP A 887 54.12 -7.55 16.62
C ASP A 887 53.55 -8.84 17.21
N PHE A 888 52.93 -8.75 18.38
CA PHE A 888 52.27 -9.89 19.00
C PHE A 888 51.09 -10.40 18.16
N ALA A 889 50.24 -9.49 17.68
CA ALA A 889 49.11 -9.82 16.81
C ALA A 889 49.58 -10.46 15.50
N TRP A 890 50.68 -9.96 14.92
CA TRP A 890 51.28 -10.49 13.71
C TRP A 890 51.81 -11.92 13.88
N GLN A 891 52.45 -12.21 15.03
CA GLN A 891 52.88 -13.58 15.38
C GLN A 891 51.70 -14.57 15.47
N HIS A 892 50.49 -14.06 15.70
CA HIS A 892 49.23 -14.83 15.75
C HIS A 892 48.38 -14.64 14.48
N GLU A 893 49.02 -14.35 13.35
CA GLU A 893 48.41 -14.22 12.02
C GLU A 893 47.31 -13.14 11.92
N ASN A 894 47.29 -12.19 12.86
CA ASN A 894 46.24 -11.18 12.99
C ASN A 894 44.82 -11.76 13.08
N LYS A 895 44.64 -12.95 13.68
CA LYS A 895 43.34 -13.59 13.86
C LYS A 895 42.69 -13.23 15.20
N ALA A 896 41.96 -12.11 15.21
CA ALA A 896 41.14 -11.72 16.37
C ALA A 896 39.92 -12.65 16.57
N PRO A 897 39.39 -12.78 17.80
CA PRO A 897 38.28 -13.68 18.15
C PRO A 897 36.88 -13.28 17.61
N GLY A 898 36.74 -12.14 16.93
CA GLY A 898 35.47 -11.65 16.36
C GLY A 898 35.45 -11.66 14.83
N GLU A 899 34.42 -11.03 14.24
CA GLU A 899 34.23 -10.97 12.77
C GLU A 899 35.26 -10.07 12.06
N TRP A 900 35.94 -9.20 12.81
CA TRP A 900 36.90 -8.26 12.27
C TRP A 900 38.33 -8.70 12.60
N HIS A 901 39.21 -8.73 11.61
CA HIS A 901 40.61 -9.08 11.77
C HIS A 901 41.50 -7.92 11.29
N PRO A 902 42.61 -7.60 11.98
CA PRO A 902 43.60 -6.69 11.42
C PRO A 902 44.08 -7.13 10.04
N PRO A 903 44.64 -6.21 9.23
CA PRO A 903 45.20 -6.53 7.93
C PRO A 903 46.11 -7.77 7.96
N ARG A 904 46.17 -8.53 6.86
CA ARG A 904 47.05 -9.72 6.76
C ARG A 904 48.56 -9.41 6.73
N SER A 905 48.95 -8.18 6.98
CA SER A 905 50.33 -7.73 7.16
C SER A 905 50.49 -7.22 8.59
N ARG A 906 51.72 -7.17 9.10
CA ARG A 906 52.00 -6.45 10.37
C ARG A 906 51.34 -5.08 10.31
N VAL A 907 50.56 -4.75 11.33
CA VAL A 907 49.90 -3.44 11.41
C VAL A 907 50.98 -2.40 11.64
N ASP A 908 51.05 -1.42 10.74
CA ASP A 908 51.94 -0.27 10.88
C ASP A 908 51.13 0.88 11.46
N PHE A 909 51.46 1.28 12.69
CA PHE A 909 50.83 2.40 13.37
C PHE A 909 51.57 3.72 13.14
N GLY A 910 52.65 3.73 12.34
CA GLY A 910 53.43 4.93 12.03
C GLY A 910 53.89 5.66 13.29
N ASP A 911 53.69 6.99 13.33
CA ASP A 911 54.08 7.84 14.46
C ASP A 911 53.36 7.50 15.78
N PHE A 912 52.27 6.73 15.73
CA PHE A 912 51.46 6.34 16.88
C PHE A 912 51.91 5.02 17.51
N GLY A 913 52.85 4.28 16.90
CA GLY A 913 53.31 2.97 17.38
C GLY A 913 53.93 2.97 18.79
N SER A 914 54.41 4.13 19.23
CA SER A 914 55.02 4.34 20.56
C SER A 914 54.03 4.59 21.70
N ILE A 915 52.72 4.71 21.42
CA ILE A 915 51.68 4.93 22.44
C ILE A 915 51.61 3.71 23.37
N ILE A 916 51.76 3.93 24.67
CA ILE A 916 51.66 2.89 25.72
C ILE A 916 50.20 2.75 26.15
N VAL A 917 49.70 1.52 26.19
CA VAL A 917 48.35 1.23 26.66
C VAL A 917 48.28 1.31 28.18
N THR A 918 47.24 1.98 28.69
CA THR A 918 46.99 2.20 30.12
C THR A 918 45.79 1.38 30.59
N GLU A 919 45.62 1.23 31.90
CA GLU A 919 44.45 0.56 32.45
C GLU A 919 43.16 1.34 32.11
N PRO A 920 42.08 0.65 31.74
CA PRO A 920 40.77 1.27 31.56
C PRO A 920 40.31 1.82 32.90
N ALA A 921 39.79 3.04 32.91
CA ALA A 921 39.17 3.61 34.11
C ALA A 921 38.06 2.66 34.58
N SER A 922 38.10 2.25 35.85
CA SER A 922 36.98 1.52 36.44
C SER A 922 35.78 2.46 36.54
N ASP A 923 34.59 2.00 36.14
CA ASP A 923 33.30 2.72 36.26
C ASP A 923 32.97 3.20 37.70
N GLU A 924 33.80 2.88 38.69
CA GLU A 924 33.68 3.38 40.07
C GLU A 924 34.24 4.81 40.28
N ASP A 925 35.06 5.35 39.36
CA ASP A 925 35.71 6.68 39.54
C ASP A 925 35.02 7.84 38.77
N GLU A 926 33.93 7.58 38.03
CA GLU A 926 33.11 8.61 37.39
C GLU A 926 31.66 8.61 37.92
N GLN A 927 31.49 8.97 39.19
CA GLN A 927 30.26 9.63 39.67
C GLN A 927 30.61 10.95 40.37
N PRO A 928 30.19 12.11 39.85
CA PRO A 928 29.98 13.28 40.68
C PRO A 928 28.76 13.15 41.59
#